data_AF-A0A7Y2HSW9-F1
#
_entry.id   AF-A0A7Y2HSW9-F1
#
_cell.length_a   1.000
_cell.length_b   1.000
_cell.length_c   1.000
_cell.angle_alpha   90.00
_cell.angle_beta   90.00
_cell.angle_gamma   90.00
#
_symmetry.space_group_name_H-M   'P 1'
#
loop_
_entity.id
_entity.type
_entity.pdbx_description
1 polymer ?
#
loop_
_entity_poly.entity_id
_entity_poly.type
_entity_poly.pdbx_seq_one_letter_code
_entity_poly.pdbx_strand_id
1 'polypeptide(L)'
;MRALLATDRTRLPIRGALLGLAMAGLAACSGSDAPTAISLEPDPPPPGVEPGMATLQAAATDAGARIEVEVMQEGGAWLAHEVEIQTASDRDALERLESPLVAAAAATGGLTLQLGGLEVRVADGARFMVDGGREVSRDAFFATVEALIAAGETPGIEVLRPATSPAQAPNLDVFEAEIVRLNADSEDRVIDLNMDGRHLRMPVAGAGMLTLLGVELTVDPGASSVVERSADQAGAVDVDGMAQSADDAAGTVTLEDGTVLRVLAGTRIKTGGDRLASIAHVAAALDGGAAVEVDADAVLESEGVYVAVKISFDPEASDDGSDGEEEEEEEEEGDEEGDGEDEPEGVQFGGNVVSVDLEAGTFLMTTGKVLTVSGETLFDEEGDLSTLEAMAGALEAGDRVMAEGRAVEDEETGAWMVLDMRVETSGEDGDFGGRVASVDLEDGTFTLKSGKVMTLSEETSFDEEGDLTSLEAMDGAIAAGDVVTVEGLAEKDPETGAWTVLEIRVNASGEDGEFGGRVESVDLEAGTFTLKSGKILTLDEGTTFLEEGDLASLDAMAGALAAGDVVTVEGMATKDSETGAWIATELLVETNGEDGEFGGRVASVDTEAGTFTLQNGRVLTVTGETAFDEDGDATSLDDMATALGEGGKLNVSGMMAQDADTGEWLVADVTVKRTGKP
;
A
#
# COMPACT_ATOMS: atom_id res chain seq x y z
N MET A 1 -56.68 -39.77 -58.75
CA MET A 1 -57.16 -39.74 -57.35
C MET A 1 -56.34 -38.68 -56.64
N ARG A 2 -56.97 -37.53 -56.27
CA ARG A 2 -56.49 -36.34 -55.48
C ARG A 2 -55.15 -35.68 -55.92
N ALA A 3 -55.14 -34.58 -56.71
CA ALA A 3 -55.42 -33.13 -56.46
C ALA A 3 -54.21 -32.40 -55.81
N LEU A 4 -53.36 -31.53 -56.41
CA LEU A 4 -53.33 -30.43 -57.43
C LEU A 4 -53.66 -29.00 -56.93
N LEU A 5 -52.62 -28.13 -57.02
CA LEU A 5 -52.53 -26.68 -57.38
C LEU A 5 -53.11 -25.63 -56.40
N ALA A 6 -52.41 -24.58 -55.95
CA ALA A 6 -51.55 -23.53 -56.54
C ALA A 6 -52.32 -22.28 -57.07
N THR A 7 -51.85 -21.10 -56.59
CA THR A 7 -51.84 -19.74 -57.21
C THR A 7 -53.18 -19.05 -57.55
N ASP A 8 -53.36 -17.72 -57.64
CA ASP A 8 -52.67 -16.47 -57.25
C ASP A 8 -53.61 -15.29 -57.69
N ARG A 9 -53.42 -14.09 -57.12
CA ARG A 9 -53.72 -12.71 -57.64
C ARG A 9 -55.13 -12.23 -58.04
N THR A 10 -55.53 -11.06 -57.51
CA THR A 10 -55.59 -9.71 -58.17
C THR A 10 -56.39 -8.68 -57.30
N ARG A 11 -55.79 -7.58 -56.80
CA ARG A 11 -55.68 -6.17 -57.30
C ARG A 11 -56.80 -5.16 -56.91
N LEU A 12 -56.37 -4.13 -56.11
CA LEU A 12 -56.62 -2.65 -56.20
C LEU A 12 -58.03 -2.06 -55.91
N PRO A 13 -58.20 -0.71 -55.68
CA PRO A 13 -57.29 0.36 -55.20
C PRO A 13 -57.88 1.43 -54.22
N ILE A 14 -56.98 2.15 -53.52
CA ILE A 14 -56.82 3.62 -53.29
C ILE A 14 -58.05 4.58 -53.31
N ARG A 15 -58.18 5.38 -52.23
CA ARG A 15 -58.53 6.84 -52.10
C ARG A 15 -58.43 7.20 -50.60
N GLY A 16 -57.92 8.32 -50.09
CA GLY A 16 -57.59 9.62 -50.66
C GLY A 16 -58.57 10.71 -50.17
N ALA A 17 -58.09 11.61 -49.31
CA ALA A 17 -58.43 13.04 -49.18
C ALA A 17 -59.40 13.59 -48.09
N LEU A 18 -58.86 14.57 -47.36
CA LEU A 18 -59.36 15.94 -47.05
C LEU A 18 -60.44 16.20 -45.96
N LEU A 19 -60.02 17.06 -45.02
CA LEU A 19 -60.56 18.39 -44.66
C LEU A 19 -61.98 18.49 -44.02
N GLY A 20 -62.07 19.10 -42.84
CA GLY A 20 -63.35 19.53 -42.25
C GLY A 20 -63.21 20.24 -40.90
N LEU A 21 -63.09 21.56 -40.96
CA LEU A 21 -63.06 22.53 -39.87
C LEU A 21 -64.44 22.66 -39.16
N ALA A 22 -64.40 23.19 -37.92
CA ALA A 22 -65.36 24.11 -37.29
C ALA A 22 -66.40 23.61 -36.24
N MET A 23 -66.14 24.06 -35.01
CA MET A 23 -66.95 24.98 -34.19
C MET A 23 -68.13 24.47 -33.31
N ALA A 24 -68.07 25.05 -32.10
CA ALA A 24 -69.15 25.34 -31.13
C ALA A 24 -69.60 24.16 -30.24
N GLY A 25 -69.72 24.29 -28.92
CA GLY A 25 -69.59 25.47 -28.07
C GLY A 25 -70.01 25.16 -26.62
N LEU A 26 -69.62 26.07 -25.72
CA LEU A 26 -70.24 26.46 -24.45
C LEU A 26 -70.71 25.39 -23.43
N ALA A 27 -70.06 25.49 -22.27
CA ALA A 27 -70.65 25.83 -20.96
C ALA A 27 -71.03 24.70 -19.98
N ALA A 28 -70.29 24.76 -18.86
CA ALA A 28 -70.79 24.88 -17.48
C ALA A 28 -71.05 23.60 -16.65
N CYS A 29 -70.24 23.54 -15.58
CA CYS A 29 -70.59 23.16 -14.21
C CYS A 29 -70.92 21.69 -13.89
N SER A 30 -69.97 21.00 -13.27
CA SER A 30 -70.19 20.41 -11.93
C SER A 30 -68.88 19.79 -11.41
N GLY A 31 -68.61 20.03 -10.12
CA GLY A 31 -67.46 19.48 -9.41
C GLY A 31 -67.53 17.96 -9.29
N SER A 32 -66.36 17.35 -9.29
CA SER A 32 -66.12 15.97 -8.93
C SER A 32 -64.63 15.88 -8.57
N ASP A 33 -64.34 15.81 -7.28
CA ASP A 33 -63.05 15.36 -6.77
C ASP A 33 -62.74 13.99 -7.39
N ALA A 34 -61.78 13.95 -8.31
CA ALA A 34 -61.19 12.70 -8.78
C ALA A 34 -60.15 12.28 -7.73
N PRO A 35 -60.18 11.03 -7.24
CA PRO A 35 -59.18 10.55 -6.31
C PRO A 35 -57.80 10.63 -6.95
N THR A 36 -56.84 11.17 -6.22
CA THR A 36 -55.41 11.09 -6.52
C THR A 36 -55.11 9.66 -6.94
N ALA A 37 -54.64 9.46 -8.16
CA ALA A 37 -54.17 8.18 -8.62
C ALA A 37 -53.07 7.75 -7.64
N ILE A 38 -53.31 6.65 -6.91
CA ILE A 38 -52.26 5.94 -6.19
C ILE A 38 -51.25 5.58 -7.28
N SER A 39 -50.08 6.21 -7.22
CA SER A 39 -48.93 5.80 -8.02
C SER A 39 -48.58 4.41 -7.51
N LEU A 40 -49.07 3.39 -8.21
CA LEU A 40 -48.61 2.03 -8.01
C LEU A 40 -47.13 2.07 -8.35
N GLU A 41 -46.28 1.82 -7.35
CA GLU A 41 -44.88 1.53 -7.58
C GLU A 41 -44.81 0.44 -8.67
N PRO A 42 -43.92 0.59 -9.66
CA PRO A 42 -43.76 -0.44 -10.68
C PRO A 42 -43.46 -1.78 -9.99
N ASP A 43 -44.14 -2.85 -10.43
CA ASP A 43 -43.85 -4.21 -9.95
C ASP A 43 -42.32 -4.45 -10.03
N PRO A 44 -41.69 -5.01 -8.98
CA PRO A 44 -40.28 -5.34 -9.03
C PRO A 44 -40.01 -6.25 -10.24
N PRO A 45 -38.85 -6.10 -10.89
CA PRO A 45 -38.49 -6.95 -12.02
C PRO A 45 -38.56 -8.43 -11.60
N PRO A 46 -38.93 -9.33 -12.53
CA PRO A 46 -38.99 -10.76 -12.21
C PRO A 46 -37.61 -11.22 -11.69
N PRO A 47 -37.58 -12.04 -10.63
CA PRO A 47 -36.32 -12.56 -10.09
C PRO A 47 -35.53 -13.29 -11.19
N GLY A 48 -34.29 -12.87 -11.42
CA GLY A 48 -33.38 -13.47 -12.39
C GLY A 48 -33.06 -12.65 -13.65
N VAL A 49 -33.40 -11.36 -13.71
CA VAL A 49 -32.75 -10.43 -14.66
C VAL A 49 -31.66 -9.71 -13.89
N GLU A 50 -30.42 -10.18 -13.98
CA GLU A 50 -29.29 -9.44 -13.42
C GLU A 50 -29.24 -8.03 -14.01
N PRO A 51 -29.03 -7.00 -13.19
CA PRO A 51 -28.83 -5.65 -13.69
C PRO A 51 -27.69 -5.68 -14.71
N GLY A 52 -27.87 -4.97 -15.82
CA GLY A 52 -26.88 -4.95 -16.88
C GLY A 52 -26.58 -3.52 -17.30
N MET A 53 -25.81 -3.37 -18.37
CA MET A 53 -25.49 -2.05 -18.93
C MET A 53 -26.70 -1.17 -19.22
N ALA A 54 -27.87 -1.76 -19.50
CA ALA A 54 -29.11 -1.02 -19.68
C ALA A 54 -29.61 -0.36 -18.38
N THR A 55 -29.44 -1.04 -17.24
CA THR A 55 -29.77 -0.51 -15.90
C THR A 55 -28.83 0.63 -15.54
N LEU A 56 -27.53 0.43 -15.71
CA LEU A 56 -26.52 1.48 -15.52
C LEU A 56 -26.78 2.70 -16.41
N GLN A 57 -27.15 2.48 -17.68
CA GLN A 57 -27.54 3.56 -18.59
C GLN A 57 -28.77 4.32 -18.08
N ALA A 58 -29.80 3.61 -17.62
CA ALA A 58 -31.00 4.24 -17.08
C ALA A 58 -30.66 5.11 -15.86
N ALA A 59 -29.91 4.57 -14.90
CA ALA A 59 -29.47 5.27 -13.70
C ALA A 59 -28.65 6.54 -14.02
N ALA A 60 -27.72 6.44 -14.98
CA ALA A 60 -26.89 7.56 -15.41
C ALA A 60 -27.67 8.69 -16.12
N THR A 61 -28.82 8.39 -16.74
CA THR A 61 -29.59 9.37 -17.53
C THR A 61 -30.64 10.17 -16.76
N ASP A 62 -31.08 9.70 -15.58
CA ASP A 62 -32.19 10.34 -14.85
C ASP A 62 -31.73 11.58 -14.07
N ALA A 63 -31.06 11.37 -12.94
CA ALA A 63 -30.54 12.44 -12.08
C ALA A 63 -29.02 12.30 -11.81
N GLY A 64 -28.35 11.44 -12.58
CA GLY A 64 -27.04 10.90 -12.24
C GLY A 64 -27.15 9.73 -11.27
N ALA A 65 -26.12 8.91 -11.17
CA ALA A 65 -26.05 7.77 -10.26
C ALA A 65 -24.83 7.93 -9.37
N ARG A 66 -24.89 7.44 -8.13
CA ARG A 66 -23.68 7.15 -7.36
C ARG A 66 -23.27 5.73 -7.73
N ILE A 67 -22.01 5.54 -8.10
CA ILE A 67 -21.50 4.22 -8.46
C ILE A 67 -20.23 3.91 -7.71
N GLU A 68 -20.13 2.66 -7.31
CA GLU A 68 -18.89 2.05 -6.83
C GLU A 68 -18.42 1.03 -7.86
N VAL A 69 -17.15 1.12 -8.22
CA VAL A 69 -16.55 0.30 -9.28
C VAL A 69 -15.30 -0.35 -8.74
N GLU A 70 -15.32 -1.67 -8.65
CA GLU A 70 -14.14 -2.48 -8.39
C GLU A 70 -13.43 -2.73 -9.73
N VAL A 71 -12.12 -2.45 -9.78
CA VAL A 71 -11.35 -2.38 -11.02
C VAL A 71 -10.25 -3.43 -11.02
N MET A 72 -10.10 -4.14 -12.13
CA MET A 72 -8.99 -5.06 -12.35
C MET A 72 -8.24 -4.71 -13.63
N GLN A 73 -6.97 -5.15 -13.72
CA GLN A 73 -6.18 -5.02 -14.93
C GLN A 73 -6.01 -6.37 -15.61
N GLU A 74 -6.49 -6.50 -16.84
CA GLU A 74 -6.33 -7.72 -17.65
C GLU A 74 -5.69 -7.37 -18.99
N GLY A 75 -4.54 -8.00 -19.30
CA GLY A 75 -3.83 -7.77 -20.56
C GLY A 75 -3.40 -6.30 -20.78
N GLY A 76 -3.19 -5.55 -19.69
CA GLY A 76 -2.85 -4.12 -19.72
C GLY A 76 -4.04 -3.17 -19.90
N ALA A 77 -5.27 -3.69 -20.05
CA ALA A 77 -6.49 -2.89 -20.10
C ALA A 77 -7.18 -2.90 -18.72
N TRP A 78 -7.85 -1.79 -18.39
CA TRP A 78 -8.67 -1.70 -17.19
C TRP A 78 -10.09 -2.22 -17.46
N LEU A 79 -10.53 -3.14 -16.60
CA LEU A 79 -11.86 -3.74 -16.62
C LEU A 79 -12.57 -3.34 -15.33
N ALA A 80 -13.83 -2.90 -15.44
CA ALA A 80 -14.71 -2.82 -14.29
C ALA A 80 -15.13 -4.24 -13.93
N HIS A 81 -14.58 -4.80 -12.86
CA HIS A 81 -14.92 -6.15 -12.41
C HIS A 81 -16.34 -6.19 -11.84
N GLU A 82 -16.67 -5.19 -11.03
CA GLU A 82 -18.01 -4.98 -10.48
C GLU A 82 -18.40 -3.51 -10.59
N VAL A 83 -19.64 -3.23 -10.96
CA VAL A 83 -20.24 -1.90 -10.97
C VAL A 83 -21.50 -1.93 -10.13
N GLU A 84 -21.43 -1.38 -8.92
CA GLU A 84 -22.56 -1.23 -8.03
C GLU A 84 -23.18 0.16 -8.18
N ILE A 85 -24.48 0.21 -8.50
CA ILE A 85 -25.28 1.41 -8.53
C ILE A 85 -25.83 1.63 -7.13
N GLN A 86 -25.28 2.60 -6.42
CA GLN A 86 -25.68 2.94 -5.07
C GLN A 86 -27.03 3.68 -5.04
N THR A 87 -27.61 3.82 -3.85
CA THR A 87 -28.94 4.40 -3.69
C THR A 87 -28.93 5.92 -3.86
N ALA A 88 -30.12 6.52 -4.03
CA ALA A 88 -30.22 7.96 -4.20
C ALA A 88 -29.75 8.76 -2.97
N SER A 89 -29.79 8.18 -1.77
CA SER A 89 -29.28 8.79 -0.53
C SER A 89 -27.76 8.88 -0.49
N ASP A 90 -27.06 8.03 -1.24
CA ASP A 90 -25.59 7.95 -1.21
C ASP A 90 -24.93 9.02 -2.09
N ARG A 91 -25.71 9.76 -2.88
CA ARG A 91 -25.19 10.81 -3.77
C ARG A 91 -24.49 11.96 -3.05
N ASP A 92 -24.80 12.17 -1.77
CA ASP A 92 -24.19 13.20 -0.93
C ASP A 92 -23.03 12.64 -0.08
N ALA A 93 -22.75 11.33 -0.14
CA ALA A 93 -21.61 10.70 0.54
C ALA A 93 -20.27 11.10 -0.09
N LEU A 94 -19.19 11.07 0.70
CA LEU A 94 -17.85 11.40 0.21
C LEU A 94 -17.50 10.52 -1.00
N GLU A 95 -16.98 11.11 -2.07
CA GLU A 95 -16.38 10.36 -3.17
C GLU A 95 -15.06 9.74 -2.70
N ARG A 96 -14.81 8.49 -3.09
CA ARG A 96 -13.68 7.69 -2.62
C ARG A 96 -12.90 7.12 -3.81
N LEU A 97 -11.58 7.09 -3.70
CA LEU A 97 -10.70 6.26 -4.51
C LEU A 97 -9.84 5.42 -3.58
N GLU A 98 -9.68 4.15 -3.94
CA GLU A 98 -8.76 3.23 -3.27
C GLU A 98 -7.86 2.58 -4.33
N SER A 99 -6.55 2.60 -4.11
CA SER A 99 -5.57 2.00 -5.03
C SER A 99 -4.18 1.95 -4.38
N PRO A 100 -3.35 0.97 -4.75
CA PRO A 100 -1.92 1.03 -4.54
C PRO A 100 -1.29 2.28 -5.15
N LEU A 101 -0.24 2.79 -4.52
CA LEU A 101 0.56 3.91 -5.00
C LEU A 101 1.70 3.47 -5.92
N VAL A 102 2.00 4.34 -6.89
CA VAL A 102 3.20 4.26 -7.75
C VAL A 102 4.22 5.31 -7.36
N ALA A 103 3.76 6.49 -6.94
CA ALA A 103 4.63 7.59 -6.54
C ALA A 103 3.94 8.50 -5.53
N ALA A 104 4.75 9.12 -4.68
CA ALA A 104 4.35 10.22 -3.81
C ALA A 104 5.34 11.38 -3.98
N ALA A 105 4.84 12.61 -3.87
CA ALA A 105 5.64 13.81 -4.00
C ALA A 105 5.28 14.80 -2.88
N ALA A 106 5.96 14.69 -1.73
CA ALA A 106 5.70 15.53 -0.55
C ALA A 106 5.68 17.03 -0.88
N ALA A 107 6.64 17.48 -1.69
CA ALA A 107 6.82 18.89 -2.05
C ALA A 107 5.59 19.51 -2.75
N THR A 108 4.87 18.73 -3.55
CA THR A 108 3.67 19.17 -4.28
C THR A 108 2.37 18.71 -3.62
N GLY A 109 2.45 17.76 -2.69
CA GLY A 109 1.27 17.08 -2.14
C GLY A 109 0.60 16.20 -3.20
N GLY A 110 1.37 15.70 -4.16
CA GLY A 110 0.89 14.83 -5.22
C GLY A 110 1.04 13.36 -4.85
N LEU A 111 0.05 12.57 -5.22
CA LEU A 111 0.04 11.11 -5.10
C LEU A 111 -0.36 10.55 -6.47
N THR A 112 0.37 9.55 -6.97
CA THR A 112 0.08 8.90 -8.25
C THR A 112 -0.36 7.47 -7.99
N LEU A 113 -1.63 7.18 -8.30
CA LEU A 113 -2.23 5.86 -8.10
C LEU A 113 -1.84 4.89 -9.24
N GLN A 114 -1.72 3.61 -8.91
CA GLN A 114 -1.54 2.54 -9.91
C GLN A 114 -2.73 2.47 -10.86
N LEU A 115 -3.92 2.85 -10.39
CA LEU A 115 -5.16 2.96 -11.17
C LEU A 115 -5.03 4.00 -12.31
N GLY A 116 -4.54 3.55 -13.46
CA GLY A 116 -4.38 4.36 -14.67
C GLY A 116 -3.33 5.48 -14.57
N GLY A 117 -2.50 5.49 -13.52
CA GLY A 117 -1.60 6.62 -13.25
C GLY A 117 -2.35 7.87 -12.80
N LEU A 118 -3.52 7.70 -12.16
CA LEU A 118 -4.37 8.81 -11.75
C LEU A 118 -3.66 9.68 -10.72
N GLU A 119 -3.66 10.99 -10.98
CA GLU A 119 -3.07 11.98 -10.10
C GLU A 119 -4.08 12.46 -9.05
N VAL A 120 -3.71 12.29 -7.78
CA VAL A 120 -4.42 12.81 -6.64
C VAL A 120 -3.65 14.00 -6.09
N ARG A 121 -4.34 15.14 -5.93
CA ARG A 121 -3.80 16.33 -5.30
C ARG A 121 -4.38 16.46 -3.91
N VAL A 122 -3.52 16.51 -2.90
CA VAL A 122 -3.97 16.67 -1.53
C VAL A 122 -4.23 18.14 -1.22
N ALA A 123 -5.41 18.45 -0.67
CA ALA A 123 -5.78 19.82 -0.32
C ALA A 123 -4.91 20.37 0.83
N ASP A 124 -4.70 21.69 0.89
CA ASP A 124 -3.84 22.37 1.87
C ASP A 124 -4.29 22.19 3.34
N GLY A 125 -5.52 21.71 3.57
CA GLY A 125 -6.08 21.41 4.89
C GLY A 125 -6.55 19.96 5.04
N ALA A 126 -6.01 19.04 4.22
CA ALA A 126 -6.41 17.65 4.27
C ALA A 126 -6.00 16.98 5.59
N ARG A 127 -6.77 15.96 5.97
CA ARG A 127 -6.46 15.10 7.12
C ARG A 127 -5.75 13.85 6.63
N PHE A 128 -4.71 13.44 7.35
CA PHE A 128 -3.90 12.27 7.02
C PHE A 128 -4.03 11.23 8.12
N MET A 129 -4.32 10.00 7.76
CA MET A 129 -4.41 8.88 8.68
C MET A 129 -3.47 7.76 8.26
N VAL A 130 -2.91 7.05 9.23
CA VAL A 130 -2.18 5.80 9.04
C VAL A 130 -2.97 4.63 9.63
N ASP A 131 -2.45 3.41 9.48
CA ASP A 131 -3.10 2.17 9.94
C ASP A 131 -3.60 2.29 11.39
N GLY A 132 -4.78 1.72 11.65
CA GLY A 132 -5.51 1.91 12.91
C GLY A 132 -6.24 3.26 13.04
N GLY A 133 -6.31 4.06 11.97
CA GLY A 133 -7.06 5.32 11.92
C GLY A 133 -6.39 6.49 12.65
N ARG A 134 -5.12 6.36 13.03
CA ARG A 134 -4.37 7.40 13.73
C ARG A 134 -4.10 8.60 12.82
N GLU A 135 -4.55 9.78 13.24
CA GLU A 135 -4.28 11.03 12.50
C GLU A 135 -2.82 11.47 12.68
N VAL A 136 -2.14 11.77 11.57
CA VAL A 136 -0.73 12.18 11.52
C VAL A 136 -0.56 13.49 10.78
N SER A 137 0.62 14.11 10.91
CA SER A 137 0.96 15.29 10.10
C SER A 137 1.18 14.92 8.63
N ARG A 138 1.01 15.88 7.72
CA ARG A 138 1.33 15.72 6.30
C ARG A 138 2.76 15.19 6.09
N ASP A 139 3.74 15.82 6.74
CA ASP A 139 5.15 15.47 6.54
C ASP A 139 5.43 14.05 7.03
N ALA A 140 4.83 13.64 8.16
CA ALA A 140 4.94 12.27 8.66
C ALA A 140 4.30 11.26 7.69
N PHE A 141 3.09 11.55 7.19
CA PHE A 141 2.41 10.69 6.22
C PHE A 141 3.24 10.47 4.95
N PHE A 142 3.72 11.57 4.33
CA PHE A 142 4.52 11.47 3.12
C PHE A 142 5.86 10.78 3.37
N ALA A 143 6.51 11.02 4.51
CA ALA A 143 7.73 10.30 4.87
C ALA A 143 7.49 8.79 4.98
N THR A 144 6.38 8.36 5.60
CA THR A 144 6.00 6.95 5.67
C THR A 144 5.79 6.37 4.27
N VAL A 145 4.96 7.01 3.43
CA VAL A 145 4.68 6.53 2.08
C VAL A 145 5.94 6.48 1.20
N GLU A 146 6.76 7.53 1.23
CA GLU A 146 8.01 7.58 0.45
C GLU A 146 9.01 6.50 0.92
N ALA A 147 9.06 6.20 2.22
CA ALA A 147 9.87 5.10 2.76
C ALA A 147 9.39 3.72 2.29
N LEU A 148 8.07 3.47 2.27
CA LEU A 148 7.50 2.21 1.74
C LEU A 148 7.84 2.05 0.25
N ILE A 149 7.64 3.10 -0.56
CA ILE A 149 7.98 3.08 -1.99
C ILE A 149 9.49 2.87 -2.20
N ALA A 150 10.34 3.53 -1.42
CA ALA A 150 11.79 3.35 -1.49
C ALA A 150 12.22 1.92 -1.11
N ALA A 151 11.47 1.26 -0.23
CA ALA A 151 11.66 -0.13 0.15
C ALA A 151 11.16 -1.14 -0.91
N GLY A 152 10.65 -0.66 -2.05
CA GLY A 152 10.11 -1.48 -3.14
C GLY A 152 8.65 -1.90 -2.97
N GLU A 153 7.95 -1.35 -1.98
CA GLU A 153 6.56 -1.68 -1.67
C GLU A 153 5.58 -0.77 -2.44
N THR A 154 4.34 -1.22 -2.63
CA THR A 154 3.27 -0.46 -3.29
C THR A 154 2.10 -0.24 -2.34
N PRO A 155 2.23 0.67 -1.36
CA PRO A 155 1.23 0.80 -0.30
C PRO A 155 -0.13 1.20 -0.86
N GLY A 156 -1.18 0.54 -0.35
CA GLY A 156 -2.57 0.92 -0.59
C GLY A 156 -2.92 2.27 0.06
N ILE A 157 -3.70 3.09 -0.64
CA ILE A 157 -4.26 4.30 -0.04
C ILE A 157 -5.75 4.44 -0.35
N GLU A 158 -6.47 5.03 0.60
CA GLU A 158 -7.84 5.51 0.42
C GLU A 158 -7.83 7.04 0.45
N VAL A 159 -8.41 7.67 -0.58
CA VAL A 159 -8.54 9.13 -0.65
C VAL A 159 -9.99 9.54 -0.83
N LEU A 160 -10.43 10.51 -0.02
CA LEU A 160 -11.81 10.95 0.01
C LEU A 160 -11.95 12.46 -0.24
N ARG A 161 -13.06 12.84 -0.87
CA ARG A 161 -13.47 14.25 -1.04
C ARG A 161 -14.99 14.40 -0.97
N PRO A 162 -15.52 15.61 -0.74
CA PRO A 162 -16.96 15.85 -0.81
C PRO A 162 -17.57 15.49 -2.17
N ALA A 163 -18.80 14.94 -2.15
CA ALA A 163 -19.60 14.68 -3.34
C ALA A 163 -19.68 15.88 -4.28
N THR A 164 -19.47 15.65 -5.58
CA THR A 164 -19.69 16.68 -6.59
C THR A 164 -21.14 16.66 -7.08
N SER A 165 -21.77 17.83 -7.11
CA SER A 165 -23.11 18.03 -7.68
C SER A 165 -23.14 19.32 -8.52
N PRO A 166 -23.20 19.23 -9.86
CA PRO A 166 -23.37 18.02 -10.66
C PRO A 166 -22.13 17.10 -10.65
N ALA A 167 -22.31 15.85 -11.08
CA ALA A 167 -21.22 14.89 -11.26
C ALA A 167 -20.05 15.50 -12.04
N GLN A 168 -18.82 15.09 -11.70
CA GLN A 168 -17.60 15.58 -12.31
C GLN A 168 -17.52 15.35 -13.83
N ALA A 169 -16.53 15.94 -14.49
CA ALA A 169 -16.27 15.62 -15.89
C ALA A 169 -15.64 14.22 -15.98
N PRO A 170 -15.99 13.40 -17.00
CA PRO A 170 -15.42 12.06 -17.16
C PRO A 170 -13.90 12.05 -17.25
N ASN A 171 -13.30 13.09 -17.82
CA ASN A 171 -11.87 13.24 -18.07
C ASN A 171 -11.20 14.25 -17.12
N LEU A 172 -11.75 14.42 -15.91
CA LEU A 172 -11.08 15.22 -14.88
C LEU A 172 -9.73 14.57 -14.57
N ASP A 173 -8.66 15.34 -14.72
CA ASP A 173 -7.28 14.88 -14.68
C ASP A 173 -6.67 14.88 -13.28
N VAL A 174 -7.36 15.46 -12.30
CA VAL A 174 -6.90 15.55 -10.91
C VAL A 174 -8.06 15.29 -9.95
N PHE A 175 -7.84 14.38 -8.99
CA PHE A 175 -8.72 14.20 -7.84
C PHE A 175 -8.20 15.01 -6.65
N GLU A 176 -8.90 16.08 -6.26
CA GLU A 176 -8.54 16.86 -5.07
C GLU A 176 -9.08 16.20 -3.80
N ALA A 177 -8.21 15.62 -2.98
CA ALA A 177 -8.56 14.89 -1.76
C ALA A 177 -8.52 15.79 -0.51
N GLU A 178 -9.52 15.65 0.36
CA GLU A 178 -9.58 16.30 1.68
C GLU A 178 -9.22 15.35 2.83
N ILE A 179 -9.27 14.04 2.58
CA ILE A 179 -8.90 13.01 3.53
C ILE A 179 -8.04 11.99 2.78
N VAL A 180 -6.93 11.60 3.39
CA VAL A 180 -6.01 10.58 2.87
C VAL A 180 -5.76 9.58 3.99
N ARG A 181 -5.96 8.30 3.72
CA ARG A 181 -5.67 7.19 4.63
C ARG A 181 -4.66 6.26 3.99
N LEU A 182 -3.64 5.90 4.73
CA LEU A 182 -2.81 4.75 4.40
C LEU A 182 -3.57 3.50 4.82
N ASN A 183 -3.62 2.53 3.91
CA ASN A 183 -4.08 1.18 4.17
C ASN A 183 -3.03 0.27 3.53
N ALA A 184 -1.91 0.09 4.24
CA ALA A 184 -0.66 -0.39 3.63
C ALA A 184 -0.83 -1.72 2.89
N ASP A 185 -1.71 -2.59 3.40
CA ASP A 185 -1.95 -3.95 2.91
C ASP A 185 -3.05 -4.04 1.84
N SER A 186 -3.73 -2.92 1.53
CA SER A 186 -4.80 -2.92 0.53
C SER A 186 -4.23 -2.99 -0.90
N GLU A 187 -4.54 -4.08 -1.58
CA GLU A 187 -4.34 -4.24 -3.03
C GLU A 187 -5.57 -3.81 -3.85
N ASP A 188 -6.63 -3.35 -3.16
CA ASP A 188 -7.91 -3.05 -3.76
C ASP A 188 -7.84 -1.84 -4.69
N ARG A 189 -8.69 -1.86 -5.70
CA ARG A 189 -8.78 -0.80 -6.70
C ARG A 189 -10.23 -0.40 -6.89
N VAL A 190 -10.68 0.55 -6.06
CA VAL A 190 -12.09 0.96 -6.00
C VAL A 190 -12.24 2.42 -6.43
N ILE A 191 -13.25 2.69 -7.25
CA ILE A 191 -13.69 4.03 -7.61
C ILE A 191 -15.13 4.21 -7.18
N ASP A 192 -15.38 5.09 -6.21
CA ASP A 192 -16.73 5.41 -5.76
C ASP A 192 -17.06 6.90 -5.97
N LEU A 193 -17.85 7.20 -7.00
CA LEU A 193 -18.07 8.55 -7.52
C LEU A 193 -19.52 8.77 -7.98
N ASN A 194 -19.94 10.04 -8.00
CA ASN A 194 -21.13 10.43 -8.75
C ASN A 194 -20.85 10.36 -10.26
N MET A 195 -21.75 9.77 -11.03
CA MET A 195 -21.68 9.68 -12.49
C MET A 195 -22.96 10.19 -13.15
N ASP A 196 -22.87 10.48 -14.44
CA ASP A 196 -24.02 10.76 -15.30
C ASP A 196 -23.77 10.19 -16.71
N GLY A 197 -24.73 10.40 -17.63
CA GLY A 197 -24.64 9.89 -19.00
C GLY A 197 -23.40 10.33 -19.80
N ARG A 198 -22.60 11.32 -19.35
CA ARG A 198 -21.33 11.68 -20.01
C ARG A 198 -20.23 10.65 -19.75
N HIS A 199 -20.30 9.91 -18.65
CA HIS A 199 -19.32 8.93 -18.23
C HIS A 199 -19.48 7.59 -18.95
N LEU A 200 -20.62 7.38 -19.62
CA LEU A 200 -20.98 6.10 -20.20
C LEU A 200 -21.02 6.15 -21.73
N ARG A 201 -20.33 5.20 -22.37
CA ARG A 201 -20.41 4.94 -23.79
C ARG A 201 -20.81 3.49 -24.04
N MET A 202 -21.84 3.28 -24.87
CA MET A 202 -22.30 1.93 -25.25
C MET A 202 -22.01 1.67 -26.73
N PRO A 203 -20.85 1.07 -27.07
CA PRO A 203 -20.51 0.79 -28.46
C PRO A 203 -21.34 -0.35 -29.06
N VAL A 204 -21.78 -1.31 -28.24
CA VAL A 204 -22.59 -2.47 -28.63
C VAL A 204 -23.64 -2.76 -27.55
N ALA A 205 -24.67 -3.55 -27.89
CA ALA A 205 -25.66 -3.98 -26.91
C ALA A 205 -25.02 -4.94 -25.89
N GLY A 206 -25.09 -4.61 -24.61
CA GLY A 206 -24.62 -5.47 -23.51
C GLY A 206 -23.24 -5.13 -22.97
N ALA A 207 -22.35 -4.53 -23.76
CA ALA A 207 -21.04 -4.07 -23.30
C ALA A 207 -20.93 -2.55 -23.32
N GLY A 208 -20.17 -2.02 -22.37
CA GLY A 208 -20.01 -0.59 -22.14
C GLY A 208 -18.56 -0.18 -21.96
N MET A 209 -18.36 1.13 -22.00
CA MET A 209 -17.13 1.77 -21.58
C MET A 209 -17.50 2.88 -20.61
N LEU A 210 -16.93 2.83 -19.42
CA LEU A 210 -17.01 3.87 -18.41
C LEU A 210 -15.74 4.70 -18.47
N THR A 211 -15.87 6.03 -18.41
CA THR A 211 -14.73 6.93 -18.27
C THR A 211 -14.87 7.66 -16.94
N LEU A 212 -14.02 7.30 -15.98
CA LEU A 212 -14.01 7.85 -14.62
C LEU A 212 -12.65 8.50 -14.37
N LEU A 213 -12.63 9.82 -14.18
CA LEU A 213 -11.39 10.60 -13.94
C LEU A 213 -10.29 10.36 -15.01
N GLY A 214 -10.71 10.21 -16.27
CA GLY A 214 -9.82 9.93 -17.40
C GLY A 214 -9.45 8.46 -17.58
N VAL A 215 -9.78 7.58 -16.62
CA VAL A 215 -9.57 6.14 -16.72
C VAL A 215 -10.69 5.52 -17.55
N GLU A 216 -10.34 4.84 -18.65
CA GLU A 216 -11.29 4.10 -19.47
C GLU A 216 -11.41 2.66 -18.97
N LEU A 217 -12.58 2.33 -18.40
CA LEU A 217 -12.93 1.00 -17.90
C LEU A 217 -13.84 0.30 -18.90
N THR A 218 -13.46 -0.91 -19.31
CA THR A 218 -14.35 -1.77 -20.08
C THR A 218 -15.36 -2.42 -19.13
N VAL A 219 -16.64 -2.43 -19.49
CA VAL A 219 -17.67 -3.22 -18.80
C VAL A 219 -18.09 -4.33 -19.76
N ASP A 220 -17.59 -5.55 -19.53
CA ASP A 220 -17.86 -6.72 -20.35
C ASP A 220 -18.93 -7.59 -19.67
N PRO A 221 -20.09 -7.85 -20.30
CA PRO A 221 -21.13 -8.66 -19.69
C PRO A 221 -20.72 -10.11 -19.38
N GLY A 222 -19.58 -10.59 -19.89
CA GLY A 222 -19.03 -11.90 -19.55
C GLY A 222 -18.04 -11.90 -18.38
N ALA A 223 -17.52 -10.74 -17.97
CA ALA A 223 -16.46 -10.61 -16.97
C ALA A 223 -16.73 -9.53 -15.90
N SER A 224 -17.75 -8.70 -16.12
CA SER A 224 -18.19 -7.63 -15.25
C SER A 224 -19.59 -7.94 -14.70
N SER A 225 -19.80 -7.75 -13.40
CA SER A 225 -21.13 -7.70 -12.81
C SER A 225 -21.62 -6.24 -12.73
N VAL A 226 -22.90 -6.01 -13.04
CA VAL A 226 -23.56 -4.74 -12.77
C VAL A 226 -24.69 -5.02 -11.80
N VAL A 227 -24.76 -4.27 -10.71
CA VAL A 227 -25.70 -4.53 -9.62
C VAL A 227 -26.32 -3.23 -9.13
N GLU A 228 -27.54 -3.30 -8.62
CA GLU A 228 -28.20 -2.16 -7.94
C GLU A 228 -28.25 -2.45 -6.46
N ARG A 229 -27.76 -1.52 -5.64
CA ARG A 229 -27.92 -1.59 -4.19
C ARG A 229 -29.40 -1.44 -3.87
N SER A 230 -30.00 -2.46 -3.28
CA SER A 230 -31.41 -2.41 -2.92
C SER A 230 -31.62 -1.49 -1.71
N ALA A 231 -32.82 -0.91 -1.57
CA ALA A 231 -33.14 -0.08 -0.40
C ALA A 231 -33.04 -0.86 0.92
N ASP A 232 -33.19 -2.18 0.87
CA ASP A 232 -33.05 -3.08 2.03
C ASP A 232 -31.57 -3.32 2.41
N GLN A 233 -30.62 -2.93 1.55
CA GLN A 233 -29.17 -2.97 1.81
C GLN A 233 -28.62 -1.63 2.34
N ALA A 234 -29.49 -0.64 2.54
CA ALA A 234 -29.13 0.60 3.20
C ALA A 234 -28.93 0.33 4.70
N GLY A 235 -27.70 0.55 5.20
CA GLY A 235 -27.32 0.24 6.58
C GLY A 235 -26.66 -1.13 6.79
N ALA A 236 -26.15 -1.75 5.71
CA ALA A 236 -25.16 -2.82 5.86
C ALA A 236 -23.94 -2.29 6.63
N VAL A 237 -23.43 -3.11 7.54
CA VAL A 237 -22.19 -2.90 8.28
C VAL A 237 -21.17 -3.91 7.80
N ASP A 238 -19.90 -3.53 7.89
CA ASP A 238 -18.80 -4.45 7.65
C ASP A 238 -18.73 -5.43 8.83
N VAL A 239 -18.61 -6.72 8.52
CA VAL A 239 -18.44 -7.81 9.47
C VAL A 239 -17.27 -8.66 8.99
N ASP A 240 -16.21 -8.63 9.77
CA ASP A 240 -14.96 -9.37 9.56
C ASP A 240 -14.74 -10.43 10.66
N GLY A 241 -14.08 -11.53 10.32
CA GLY A 241 -13.64 -12.54 11.29
C GLY A 241 -13.39 -13.94 10.72
N MET A 242 -12.85 -14.83 11.54
CA MET A 242 -12.56 -16.22 11.15
C MET A 242 -13.80 -17.10 11.22
N ALA A 243 -14.00 -17.95 10.21
CA ALA A 243 -15.10 -18.90 10.17
C ALA A 243 -14.85 -20.06 11.14
N GLN A 244 -15.69 -20.19 12.17
CA GLN A 244 -15.71 -21.35 13.06
C GLN A 244 -16.45 -22.54 12.42
N SER A 245 -17.55 -22.26 11.71
CA SER A 245 -18.33 -23.31 11.04
C SER A 245 -19.12 -22.78 9.85
N ALA A 246 -19.43 -23.66 8.90
CA ALA A 246 -20.24 -23.35 7.74
C ALA A 246 -21.30 -24.44 7.51
N ASP A 247 -22.56 -24.04 7.38
CA ASP A 247 -23.69 -24.93 7.07
C ASP A 247 -24.31 -24.53 5.72
N ASP A 248 -23.90 -25.23 4.67
CA ASP A 248 -24.41 -25.04 3.31
C ASP A 248 -25.91 -25.30 3.20
N ALA A 249 -26.47 -26.21 4.02
CA ALA A 249 -27.89 -26.53 3.98
C ALA A 249 -28.74 -25.44 4.65
N ALA A 250 -28.22 -24.82 5.71
CA ALA A 250 -28.84 -23.67 6.37
C ALA A 250 -28.55 -22.33 5.65
N GLY A 251 -27.49 -22.29 4.83
CA GLY A 251 -27.01 -21.06 4.20
C GLY A 251 -26.38 -20.12 5.22
N THR A 252 -25.57 -20.65 6.15
CA THR A 252 -24.98 -19.87 7.24
C THR A 252 -23.49 -20.13 7.40
N VAL A 253 -22.76 -19.08 7.76
CA VAL A 253 -21.38 -19.15 8.26
C VAL A 253 -21.39 -18.55 9.67
N THR A 254 -20.81 -19.25 10.63
CA THR A 254 -20.67 -18.78 12.02
C THR A 254 -19.21 -18.44 12.24
N LEU A 255 -18.94 -17.22 12.71
CA LEU A 255 -17.61 -16.74 13.05
C LEU A 255 -17.22 -17.19 14.47
N GLU A 256 -15.94 -17.12 14.81
CA GLU A 256 -15.41 -17.55 16.12
C GLU A 256 -15.96 -16.75 17.30
N ASP A 257 -16.31 -15.48 17.09
CA ASP A 257 -16.97 -14.62 18.09
C ASP A 257 -18.46 -14.99 18.32
N GLY A 258 -18.99 -15.98 17.60
CA GLY A 258 -20.37 -16.43 17.64
C GLY A 258 -21.31 -15.67 16.68
N THR A 259 -20.81 -14.71 15.91
CA THR A 259 -21.58 -13.99 14.90
C THR A 259 -22.02 -14.94 13.78
N VAL A 260 -23.31 -14.90 13.40
CA VAL A 260 -23.87 -15.75 12.34
C VAL A 260 -24.21 -14.92 11.10
N LEU A 261 -23.54 -15.22 9.99
CA LEU A 261 -23.80 -14.65 8.68
C LEU A 261 -24.73 -15.57 7.88
N ARG A 262 -25.94 -15.10 7.58
CA ARG A 262 -26.90 -15.76 6.69
C ARG A 262 -26.65 -15.35 5.25
N VAL A 263 -26.21 -16.31 4.45
CA VAL A 263 -26.01 -16.18 3.00
C VAL A 263 -27.29 -16.66 2.31
N LEU A 264 -28.07 -15.71 1.81
CA LEU A 264 -29.36 -15.97 1.18
C LEU A 264 -29.24 -16.03 -0.34
N ALA A 265 -30.31 -16.49 -1.00
CA ALA A 265 -30.43 -16.38 -2.44
C ALA A 265 -30.39 -14.90 -2.86
N GLY A 266 -29.29 -14.48 -3.48
CA GLY A 266 -29.02 -13.09 -3.86
C GLY A 266 -27.87 -12.44 -3.09
N THR A 267 -27.33 -13.09 -2.04
CA THR A 267 -26.05 -12.70 -1.46
C THR A 267 -24.96 -12.87 -2.51
N ARG A 268 -24.12 -11.83 -2.67
CA ARG A 268 -22.99 -11.83 -3.60
C ARG A 268 -21.78 -12.45 -2.92
N ILE A 269 -21.24 -13.51 -3.48
CA ILE A 269 -19.99 -14.11 -3.00
C ILE A 269 -18.87 -13.58 -3.89
N LYS A 270 -17.89 -12.87 -3.32
CA LYS A 270 -16.67 -12.47 -4.03
C LYS A 270 -15.90 -13.74 -4.42
N THR A 271 -15.51 -13.85 -5.69
CA THR A 271 -14.79 -15.03 -6.22
C THR A 271 -13.63 -14.59 -7.09
N GLY A 272 -12.53 -15.34 -7.10
CA GLY A 272 -11.30 -15.03 -7.86
C GLY A 272 -10.06 -15.13 -6.98
N GLY A 273 -8.89 -15.36 -7.57
CA GLY A 273 -7.67 -15.71 -6.81
C GLY A 273 -7.83 -17.06 -6.10
N ASP A 274 -7.44 -17.11 -4.83
CA ASP A 274 -7.54 -18.31 -3.98
C ASP A 274 -8.84 -18.35 -3.15
N ARG A 275 -9.75 -17.38 -3.35
CA ARG A 275 -11.04 -17.28 -2.63
C ARG A 275 -11.97 -18.45 -2.87
N LEU A 276 -12.66 -18.87 -1.81
CA LEU A 276 -13.65 -19.95 -1.83
C LEU A 276 -14.97 -19.47 -2.42
N ALA A 277 -15.45 -20.17 -3.45
CA ALA A 277 -16.62 -19.72 -4.22
C ALA A 277 -18.01 -20.04 -3.62
N SER A 278 -18.08 -20.72 -2.46
CA SER A 278 -19.35 -21.13 -1.85
C SER A 278 -19.21 -21.54 -0.39
N ILE A 279 -20.33 -21.54 0.35
CA ILE A 279 -20.40 -22.06 1.74
C ILE A 279 -19.98 -23.54 1.78
N ALA A 280 -20.35 -24.34 0.77
CA ALA A 280 -19.88 -25.73 0.66
C ALA A 280 -18.36 -25.84 0.55
N HIS A 281 -17.69 -24.88 -0.12
CA HIS A 281 -16.23 -24.84 -0.17
C HIS A 281 -15.63 -24.40 1.17
N VAL A 282 -16.24 -23.43 1.85
CA VAL A 282 -15.85 -23.03 3.22
C VAL A 282 -15.94 -24.22 4.16
N ALA A 283 -17.07 -24.93 4.18
CA ALA A 283 -17.25 -26.12 5.00
C ALA A 283 -16.21 -27.20 4.69
N ALA A 284 -15.90 -27.43 3.41
CA ALA A 284 -14.88 -28.41 3.02
C ALA A 284 -13.45 -27.99 3.41
N ALA A 285 -13.15 -26.68 3.43
CA ALA A 285 -11.87 -26.15 3.89
C ALA A 285 -11.72 -26.31 5.40
N LEU A 286 -12.75 -25.94 6.17
CA LEU A 286 -12.81 -26.11 7.62
C LEU A 286 -12.74 -27.60 8.03
N ASP A 287 -13.47 -28.49 7.33
CA ASP A 287 -13.38 -29.95 7.53
C ASP A 287 -11.98 -30.49 7.22
N GLY A 288 -11.20 -29.77 6.40
CA GLY A 288 -9.81 -30.06 6.07
C GLY A 288 -8.79 -29.49 7.06
N GLY A 289 -9.25 -28.74 8.07
CA GLY A 289 -8.41 -28.07 9.06
C GLY A 289 -7.82 -26.72 8.60
N ALA A 290 -8.28 -26.16 7.48
CA ALA A 290 -7.83 -24.83 7.04
C ALA A 290 -8.62 -23.73 7.77
N ALA A 291 -7.93 -22.65 8.15
CA ALA A 291 -8.58 -21.42 8.60
C ALA A 291 -9.17 -20.67 7.39
N VAL A 292 -10.32 -20.03 7.58
CA VAL A 292 -10.99 -19.26 6.53
C VAL A 292 -11.43 -17.92 7.09
N GLU A 293 -10.82 -16.85 6.60
CA GLU A 293 -11.22 -15.48 6.89
C GLU A 293 -12.50 -15.13 6.11
N VAL A 294 -13.40 -14.40 6.77
CA VAL A 294 -14.69 -13.99 6.23
C VAL A 294 -14.85 -12.49 6.37
N ASP A 295 -14.97 -11.81 5.24
CA ASP A 295 -15.37 -10.41 5.17
C ASP A 295 -16.75 -10.29 4.55
N ALA A 296 -17.68 -9.60 5.21
CA ALA A 296 -19.03 -9.43 4.72
C ALA A 296 -19.59 -8.02 4.92
N ASP A 297 -20.24 -7.49 3.89
CA ASP A 297 -21.20 -6.40 4.05
C ASP A 297 -22.52 -7.03 4.46
N ALA A 298 -22.97 -6.80 5.69
CA ALA A 298 -24.14 -7.50 6.22
C ALA A 298 -25.12 -6.58 6.95
N VAL A 299 -26.42 -6.87 6.83
CA VAL A 299 -27.47 -6.13 7.54
C VAL A 299 -27.87 -6.91 8.78
N LEU A 300 -27.86 -6.26 9.94
CA LEU A 300 -28.29 -6.87 11.19
C LEU A 300 -29.77 -7.29 11.10
N GLU A 301 -30.03 -8.59 11.22
CA GLU A 301 -31.39 -9.14 11.26
C GLU A 301 -31.88 -9.26 12.71
N SER A 302 -31.02 -9.79 13.58
CA SER A 302 -31.23 -9.88 15.03
C SER A 302 -29.88 -9.87 15.75
N GLU A 303 -29.87 -9.74 17.07
CA GLU A 303 -28.64 -9.78 17.89
C GLU A 303 -27.76 -10.98 17.52
N GLY A 304 -26.52 -10.71 17.08
CA GLY A 304 -25.54 -11.72 16.63
C GLY A 304 -25.84 -12.38 15.29
N VAL A 305 -26.90 -12.00 14.56
CA VAL A 305 -27.27 -12.60 13.26
C VAL A 305 -27.41 -11.52 12.20
N TYR A 306 -26.61 -11.65 11.15
CA TYR A 306 -26.61 -10.74 10.02
C TYR A 306 -27.00 -11.45 8.74
N VAL A 307 -27.62 -10.73 7.82
CA VAL A 307 -27.89 -11.21 6.46
C VAL A 307 -26.82 -10.60 5.56
N ALA A 308 -25.96 -11.46 5.01
CA ALA A 308 -24.88 -11.04 4.14
C ALA A 308 -25.44 -10.52 2.80
N VAL A 309 -24.99 -9.34 2.41
CA VAL A 309 -25.27 -8.69 1.13
C VAL A 309 -24.17 -9.02 0.14
N LYS A 310 -22.92 -8.85 0.58
CA LYS A 310 -21.68 -9.24 -0.11
C LYS A 310 -20.83 -10.00 0.91
N ILE A 311 -20.11 -11.04 0.47
CA ILE A 311 -19.26 -11.85 1.35
C ILE A 311 -18.05 -12.40 0.57
N SER A 312 -16.86 -12.32 1.14
CA SER A 312 -15.65 -13.03 0.69
C SER A 312 -15.32 -14.17 1.64
N PHE A 313 -14.59 -15.14 1.12
CA PHE A 313 -14.04 -16.26 1.88
C PHE A 313 -12.61 -16.47 1.42
N ASP A 314 -11.65 -16.10 2.25
CA ASP A 314 -10.23 -16.18 1.96
C ASP A 314 -9.64 -17.31 2.83
N PRO A 315 -9.21 -18.44 2.24
CA PRO A 315 -8.56 -19.49 3.00
C PRO A 315 -7.17 -18.99 3.39
N GLU A 316 -6.90 -18.88 4.69
CA GLU A 316 -5.52 -18.69 5.11
C GLU A 316 -4.74 -19.96 4.80
N ALA A 317 -3.57 -19.79 4.19
CA ALA A 317 -2.63 -20.89 4.09
C ALA A 317 -2.31 -21.28 5.54
N SER A 318 -2.78 -22.45 5.97
CA SER A 318 -2.37 -23.04 7.25
C SER A 318 -0.86 -23.07 7.24
N ASP A 319 -0.24 -22.15 7.99
CA ASP A 319 1.18 -22.18 8.26
C ASP A 319 1.38 -23.38 9.19
N ASP A 320 1.45 -24.58 8.60
CA ASP A 320 1.46 -25.87 9.27
C ASP A 320 2.84 -26.20 9.83
N GLY A 321 3.44 -25.23 10.52
CA GLY A 321 4.49 -25.38 11.53
C GLY A 321 4.02 -26.33 12.63
N SER A 322 4.03 -27.61 12.27
CA SER A 322 3.52 -28.75 13.00
C SER A 322 4.44 -29.08 14.18
N ASP A 323 4.24 -28.39 15.30
CA ASP A 323 4.75 -28.84 16.60
C ASP A 323 3.59 -29.42 17.40
N GLY A 324 3.43 -30.73 17.23
CA GLY A 324 2.44 -31.53 17.94
C GLY A 324 2.87 -31.77 19.39
N GLU A 325 2.13 -31.18 20.32
CA GLU A 325 2.08 -31.63 21.72
C GLU A 325 0.60 -31.83 22.09
N GLU A 326 0.10 -33.06 21.93
CA GLU A 326 -0.29 -33.93 23.06
C GLU A 326 -1.31 -33.27 24.01
N GLU A 327 -2.60 -33.37 23.61
CA GLU A 327 -3.76 -33.16 24.48
C GLU A 327 -3.68 -34.05 25.73
N GLU A 328 -3.48 -33.46 26.91
CA GLU A 328 -3.79 -34.09 28.19
C GLU A 328 -5.23 -33.73 28.61
N GLU A 329 -6.10 -34.74 28.54
CA GLU A 329 -7.45 -34.74 29.11
C GLU A 329 -7.38 -34.58 30.65
N GLU A 330 -7.84 -33.46 31.20
CA GLU A 330 -8.22 -33.38 32.62
C GLU A 330 -9.74 -33.35 32.78
N GLU A 331 -10.30 -34.52 33.09
CA GLU A 331 -11.53 -34.67 33.85
C GLU A 331 -11.26 -34.27 35.31
N GLU A 332 -12.02 -33.37 35.93
CA GLU A 332 -12.67 -33.67 37.21
C GLU A 332 -13.75 -32.66 37.62
N GLU A 333 -14.89 -33.23 38.02
CA GLU A 333 -16.06 -32.58 38.60
C GLU A 333 -15.76 -32.02 40.01
N GLY A 334 -16.42 -30.91 40.39
CA GLY A 334 -16.38 -30.43 41.76
C GLY A 334 -17.46 -29.39 42.09
N ASP A 335 -18.63 -29.86 42.54
CA ASP A 335 -19.67 -29.08 43.21
C ASP A 335 -19.11 -28.22 44.37
N GLU A 336 -19.30 -26.90 44.35
CA GLU A 336 -19.43 -26.11 45.58
C GLU A 336 -20.52 -25.03 45.44
N GLU A 337 -21.74 -25.37 45.88
CA GLU A 337 -22.68 -24.36 46.37
C GLU A 337 -22.14 -23.77 47.68
N GLY A 338 -21.71 -22.51 47.65
CA GLY A 338 -21.17 -21.79 48.80
C GLY A 338 -21.57 -20.32 48.83
N ASP A 339 -22.66 -20.03 49.55
CA ASP A 339 -22.91 -18.84 50.36
C ASP A 339 -22.43 -17.48 49.82
N GLY A 340 -23.32 -16.80 49.07
CA GLY A 340 -23.17 -15.42 48.65
C GLY A 340 -22.93 -14.46 49.82
N GLU A 341 -21.69 -14.01 49.93
CA GLU A 341 -21.43 -12.63 50.33
C GLU A 341 -21.66 -11.78 49.08
N ASP A 342 -22.49 -10.73 49.22
CA ASP A 342 -22.86 -9.81 48.14
C ASP A 342 -21.59 -9.13 47.58
N GLU A 343 -20.89 -9.79 46.66
CA GLU A 343 -19.92 -9.14 45.80
C GLU A 343 -20.66 -8.02 45.04
N PRO A 344 -20.08 -6.81 44.95
CA PRO A 344 -20.71 -5.74 44.20
C PRO A 344 -20.97 -6.23 42.77
N GLU A 345 -22.22 -6.16 42.33
CA GLU A 345 -22.63 -6.51 40.96
C GLU A 345 -21.91 -5.57 39.97
N GLY A 346 -20.72 -5.97 39.51
CA GLY A 346 -19.96 -5.28 38.49
C GLY A 346 -20.60 -5.47 37.11
N VAL A 347 -20.42 -4.49 36.23
CA VAL A 347 -20.78 -4.57 34.82
C VAL A 347 -19.63 -5.22 34.06
N GLN A 348 -19.93 -6.24 33.26
CA GLN A 348 -18.95 -6.86 32.39
C GLN A 348 -18.48 -5.90 31.28
N PHE A 349 -17.21 -5.96 30.95
CA PHE A 349 -16.60 -5.31 29.79
C PHE A 349 -15.70 -6.30 29.06
N GLY A 350 -15.47 -6.05 27.77
CA GLY A 350 -14.61 -6.84 26.91
C GLY A 350 -14.30 -6.07 25.64
N GLY A 351 -13.09 -6.23 25.11
CA GLY A 351 -12.67 -5.67 23.83
C GLY A 351 -11.26 -5.09 23.81
N ASN A 352 -10.88 -4.53 22.65
CA ASN A 352 -9.53 -4.04 22.41
C ASN A 352 -9.23 -2.76 23.19
N VAL A 353 -8.01 -2.68 23.70
CA VAL A 353 -7.43 -1.50 24.33
C VAL A 353 -6.76 -0.64 23.24
N VAL A 354 -7.07 0.65 23.25
CA VAL A 354 -6.57 1.65 22.29
C VAL A 354 -5.35 2.38 22.84
N SER A 355 -5.35 2.69 24.13
CA SER A 355 -4.27 3.42 24.79
C SER A 355 -4.29 3.23 26.30
N VAL A 356 -3.13 3.30 26.93
CA VAL A 356 -2.96 3.29 28.39
C VAL A 356 -2.37 4.64 28.84
N ASP A 357 -2.90 5.20 29.93
CA ASP A 357 -2.37 6.37 30.62
C ASP A 357 -1.91 5.94 32.02
N LEU A 358 -0.60 5.74 32.16
CA LEU A 358 0.02 5.30 33.41
C LEU A 358 -0.02 6.38 34.51
N GLU A 359 -0.03 7.67 34.16
CA GLU A 359 -0.10 8.75 35.15
C GLU A 359 -1.52 8.83 35.74
N ALA A 360 -2.54 8.63 34.91
CA ALA A 360 -3.92 8.58 35.34
C ALA A 360 -4.33 7.21 35.93
N GLY A 361 -3.58 6.15 35.65
CA GLY A 361 -3.95 4.77 36.01
C GLY A 361 -5.18 4.31 35.22
N THR A 362 -5.28 4.68 33.94
CA THR A 362 -6.47 4.39 33.13
C THR A 362 -6.11 3.77 31.78
N PHE A 363 -7.06 3.08 31.15
CA PHE A 363 -6.98 2.67 29.75
C PHE A 363 -8.26 2.98 28.99
N LEU A 364 -8.12 3.21 27.68
CA LEU A 364 -9.21 3.49 26.74
C LEU A 364 -9.48 2.25 25.89
N MET A 365 -10.74 1.83 25.80
CA MET A 365 -11.16 0.76 24.88
C MET A 365 -11.65 1.30 23.55
N THR A 366 -11.70 0.44 22.52
CA THR A 366 -12.29 0.76 21.19
C THR A 366 -13.77 1.16 21.28
N THR A 367 -14.48 0.68 22.30
CA THR A 367 -15.86 1.09 22.61
C THR A 367 -15.98 2.54 23.08
N GLY A 368 -14.86 3.24 23.30
CA GLY A 368 -14.79 4.61 23.81
C GLY A 368 -14.88 4.70 25.34
N LYS A 369 -14.95 3.57 26.05
CA LYS A 369 -14.95 3.54 27.52
C LYS A 369 -13.54 3.76 28.07
N VAL A 370 -13.43 4.61 29.09
CA VAL A 370 -12.21 4.81 29.87
C VAL A 370 -12.38 4.13 31.22
N LEU A 371 -11.48 3.20 31.52
CA LEU A 371 -11.50 2.36 32.72
C LEU A 371 -10.29 2.68 33.59
N THR A 372 -10.50 2.76 34.90
CA THR A 372 -9.48 3.08 35.90
C THR A 372 -9.04 1.80 36.60
N VAL A 373 -7.74 1.55 36.58
CA VAL A 373 -7.09 0.45 37.30
C VAL A 373 -6.55 1.00 38.60
N SER A 374 -6.85 0.33 39.71
CA SER A 374 -6.39 0.71 41.04
C SER A 374 -5.49 -0.37 41.61
N GLY A 375 -4.81 -0.08 42.72
CA GLY A 375 -4.06 -1.11 43.45
C GLY A 375 -4.93 -2.21 44.09
N GLU A 376 -6.26 -2.10 44.00
CA GLU A 376 -7.22 -3.13 44.42
C GLU A 376 -7.75 -3.96 43.25
N THR A 377 -7.43 -3.59 42.00
CA THR A 377 -7.84 -4.34 40.81
C THR A 377 -7.10 -5.68 40.76
N LEU A 378 -7.83 -6.76 40.52
CA LEU A 378 -7.29 -8.11 40.39
C LEU A 378 -7.04 -8.42 38.92
N PHE A 379 -5.80 -8.73 38.55
CA PHE A 379 -5.50 -9.30 37.24
C PHE A 379 -5.63 -10.82 37.32
N ASP A 380 -6.29 -11.39 36.33
CA ASP A 380 -6.40 -12.84 36.17
C ASP A 380 -5.01 -13.44 35.89
N GLU A 381 -4.65 -14.50 36.61
CA GLU A 381 -3.38 -15.21 36.43
C GLU A 381 -3.34 -16.02 35.12
N GLU A 382 -4.51 -16.27 34.50
CA GLU A 382 -4.62 -16.90 33.18
C GLU A 382 -4.42 -15.91 32.01
N GLY A 383 -4.30 -14.60 32.28
CA GLY A 383 -4.02 -13.61 31.24
C GLY A 383 -2.52 -13.44 30.97
N ASP A 384 -2.18 -13.02 29.74
CA ASP A 384 -0.80 -12.75 29.31
C ASP A 384 -0.13 -11.62 30.09
N LEU A 385 -0.91 -10.64 30.54
CA LEU A 385 -0.40 -9.42 31.17
C LEU A 385 -0.97 -9.24 32.58
N SER A 386 -0.08 -8.95 33.53
CA SER A 386 -0.41 -8.88 34.96
C SER A 386 -0.47 -7.46 35.53
N THR A 387 -0.15 -6.44 34.73
CA THR A 387 -0.09 -5.04 35.17
C THR A 387 -0.56 -4.05 34.09
N LEU A 388 -0.92 -2.83 34.50
CA LEU A 388 -1.24 -1.76 33.57
C LEU A 388 0.01 -1.28 32.80
N GLU A 389 1.17 -1.31 33.45
CA GLU A 389 2.48 -1.08 32.83
C GLU A 389 2.75 -2.09 31.70
N ALA A 390 2.44 -3.38 31.92
CA ALA A 390 2.57 -4.42 30.89
C ALA A 390 1.64 -4.16 29.70
N MET A 391 0.41 -3.70 29.94
CA MET A 391 -0.51 -3.31 28.87
C MET A 391 0.04 -2.15 28.03
N ALA A 392 0.64 -1.15 28.67
CA ALA A 392 1.27 -0.05 27.96
C ALA A 392 2.46 -0.54 27.13
N GLY A 393 3.32 -1.37 27.72
CA GLY A 393 4.48 -1.94 27.03
C GLY A 393 4.09 -2.82 25.85
N ALA A 394 3.06 -3.66 25.97
CA ALA A 394 2.56 -4.48 24.86
C ALA A 394 2.01 -3.63 23.71
N LEU A 395 1.26 -2.56 24.00
CA LEU A 395 0.79 -1.62 22.96
C LEU A 395 1.95 -0.86 22.30
N GLU A 396 2.96 -0.45 23.07
CA GLU A 396 4.18 0.19 22.54
C GLU A 396 5.01 -0.80 21.69
N ALA A 397 5.02 -2.07 22.08
CA ALA A 397 5.62 -3.15 21.34
C ALA A 397 4.81 -3.54 20.09
N GLY A 398 3.67 -2.88 19.82
CA GLY A 398 2.86 -3.07 18.62
C GLY A 398 1.83 -4.20 18.69
N ASP A 399 1.62 -4.79 19.87
CA ASP A 399 0.63 -5.87 20.04
C ASP A 399 -0.79 -5.31 20.14
N ARG A 400 -1.76 -6.10 19.70
CA ARG A 400 -3.17 -5.87 20.04
C ARG A 400 -3.40 -6.40 21.45
N VAL A 401 -3.88 -5.54 22.33
CA VAL A 401 -4.23 -5.89 23.70
C VAL A 401 -5.75 -5.96 23.83
N MET A 402 -6.27 -7.11 24.25
CA MET A 402 -7.67 -7.32 24.59
C MET A 402 -7.81 -7.38 26.11
N ALA A 403 -8.77 -6.64 26.66
CA ALA A 403 -9.07 -6.68 28.08
C ALA A 403 -10.55 -6.99 28.30
N GLU A 404 -10.81 -7.97 29.15
CA GLU A 404 -12.15 -8.33 29.60
C GLU A 404 -12.21 -8.48 31.11
N GLY A 405 -13.38 -8.26 31.71
CA GLY A 405 -13.52 -8.30 33.16
C GLY A 405 -14.76 -7.61 33.69
N ARG A 406 -14.73 -7.23 34.96
CA ARG A 406 -15.84 -6.54 35.66
C ARG A 406 -15.40 -5.17 36.15
N ALA A 407 -16.26 -4.17 35.95
CA ALA A 407 -16.05 -2.81 36.43
C ALA A 407 -17.30 -2.25 37.11
N VAL A 408 -17.11 -1.33 38.05
CA VAL A 408 -18.18 -0.59 38.72
C VAL A 408 -18.05 0.90 38.45
N GLU A 409 -19.17 1.57 38.20
CA GLU A 409 -19.18 3.03 38.09
C GLU A 409 -19.21 3.65 39.50
N ASP A 410 -18.24 4.52 39.79
CA ASP A 410 -18.24 5.33 41.00
C ASP A 410 -19.33 6.41 40.90
N GLU A 411 -20.35 6.33 41.75
CA GLU A 411 -21.51 7.23 41.68
C GLU A 411 -21.18 8.73 41.92
N GLU A 412 -20.06 9.04 42.59
CA GLU A 412 -19.68 10.42 42.89
C GLU A 412 -18.92 11.09 41.73
N THR A 413 -18.09 10.32 41.04
CA THR A 413 -17.18 10.79 40.00
C THR A 413 -17.62 10.42 38.58
N GLY A 414 -18.44 9.38 38.43
CA GLY A 414 -18.81 8.75 37.15
C GLY A 414 -17.67 7.97 36.50
N ALA A 415 -16.58 7.70 37.24
CA ALA A 415 -15.44 6.93 36.73
C ALA A 415 -15.75 5.43 36.81
N TRP A 416 -15.36 4.68 35.78
CA TRP A 416 -15.42 3.22 35.81
C TRP A 416 -14.17 2.67 36.48
N MET A 417 -14.35 1.96 37.60
CA MET A 417 -13.28 1.32 38.37
C MET A 417 -13.27 -0.17 38.07
N VAL A 418 -12.14 -0.70 37.61
CA VAL A 418 -11.99 -2.13 37.32
C VAL A 418 -11.86 -2.91 38.63
N LEU A 419 -12.69 -3.94 38.79
CA LEU A 419 -12.65 -4.86 39.92
C LEU A 419 -11.68 -6.01 39.64
N ASP A 420 -11.91 -6.68 38.52
CA ASP A 420 -11.08 -7.76 38.00
C ASP A 420 -10.99 -7.67 36.47
N MET A 421 -9.88 -8.16 35.91
CA MET A 421 -9.74 -8.29 34.46
C MET A 421 -8.74 -9.38 34.07
N ARG A 422 -9.02 -10.02 32.94
CA ARG A 422 -8.09 -10.82 32.15
C ARG A 422 -7.62 -9.98 30.98
N VAL A 423 -6.32 -10.03 30.71
CA VAL A 423 -5.72 -9.29 29.60
C VAL A 423 -4.99 -10.27 28.71
N GLU A 424 -5.40 -10.31 27.45
CA GLU A 424 -4.81 -11.16 26.42
C GLU A 424 -4.18 -10.28 25.35
N THR A 425 -3.20 -10.81 24.65
CA THR A 425 -2.49 -10.13 23.58
C THR A 425 -2.46 -10.97 22.32
N SER A 426 -2.36 -10.33 21.15
CA SER A 426 -2.37 -11.01 19.85
C SER A 426 -1.05 -11.72 19.51
N GLY A 427 -0.40 -12.33 20.49
CA GLY A 427 0.84 -13.06 20.31
C GLY A 427 1.05 -13.98 21.48
N GLU A 428 0.91 -15.27 21.24
CA GLU A 428 1.35 -16.30 22.18
C GLU A 428 2.88 -16.27 22.23
N ASP A 429 3.45 -16.64 23.39
CA ASP A 429 4.87 -16.97 23.46
C ASP A 429 5.19 -18.01 22.38
N GLY A 430 6.24 -17.78 21.58
CA GLY A 430 6.56 -18.71 20.51
C GLY A 430 7.18 -18.06 19.28
N ASP A 431 6.86 -18.65 18.13
CA ASP A 431 7.48 -18.31 16.86
C ASP A 431 7.14 -16.88 16.44
N PHE A 432 8.17 -16.16 16.00
CA PHE A 432 8.02 -14.89 15.33
C PHE A 432 8.78 -14.92 14.02
N GLY A 433 8.29 -14.15 13.05
CA GLY A 433 8.98 -13.96 11.79
C GLY A 433 8.59 -12.66 11.13
N GLY A 434 9.44 -12.19 10.22
CA GLY A 434 9.13 -11.05 9.38
C GLY A 434 10.34 -10.24 8.96
N ARG A 435 10.06 -9.17 8.21
CA ARG A 435 11.08 -8.23 7.74
C ARG A 435 11.42 -7.24 8.85
N VAL A 436 12.71 -7.00 9.07
CA VAL A 436 13.18 -5.98 10.01
C VAL A 436 13.06 -4.60 9.35
N ALA A 437 12.40 -3.69 10.04
CA ALA A 437 12.21 -2.30 9.63
C ALA A 437 13.35 -1.40 10.12
N SER A 438 13.82 -1.60 11.36
CA SER A 438 14.88 -0.83 11.99
C SER A 438 15.56 -1.61 13.11
N VAL A 439 16.78 -1.20 13.46
CA VAL A 439 17.56 -1.71 14.57
C VAL A 439 17.94 -0.53 15.48
N ASP A 440 17.84 -0.72 16.80
CA ASP A 440 18.33 0.21 17.81
C ASP A 440 19.42 -0.47 18.64
N LEU A 441 20.67 -0.07 18.38
CA LEU A 441 21.84 -0.62 19.06
C LEU A 441 22.00 -0.09 20.49
N GLU A 442 21.40 1.06 20.83
CA GLU A 442 21.49 1.62 22.20
C GLU A 442 20.57 0.84 23.13
N ASP A 443 19.35 0.55 22.67
CA ASP A 443 18.36 -0.20 23.44
C ASP A 443 18.47 -1.72 23.26
N GLY A 444 19.28 -2.19 22.30
CA GLY A 444 19.44 -3.63 22.02
C GLY A 444 18.18 -4.24 21.40
N THR A 445 17.45 -3.47 20.62
CA THR A 445 16.17 -3.88 20.04
C THR A 445 16.18 -3.83 18.51
N PHE A 446 15.24 -4.54 17.90
CA PHE A 446 14.88 -4.35 16.50
C PHE A 446 13.36 -4.30 16.34
N THR A 447 12.89 -3.61 15.32
CA THR A 447 11.47 -3.47 15.02
C THR A 447 11.15 -4.18 13.71
N LEU A 448 10.16 -5.05 13.72
CA LEU A 448 9.61 -5.68 12.52
C LEU A 448 8.74 -4.70 11.73
N LYS A 449 8.53 -4.99 10.45
CA LYS A 449 7.62 -4.20 9.59
C LYS A 449 6.17 -4.24 10.05
N SER A 450 5.76 -5.28 10.78
CA SER A 450 4.48 -5.35 11.48
C SER A 450 4.35 -4.33 12.62
N GLY A 451 5.45 -3.66 13.00
CA GLY A 451 5.53 -2.76 14.15
C GLY A 451 6.00 -3.46 15.43
N LYS A 452 6.12 -4.79 15.43
CA LYS A 452 6.54 -5.54 16.63
C LYS A 452 7.97 -5.18 17.04
N VAL A 453 8.18 -4.78 18.29
CA VAL A 453 9.50 -4.45 18.84
C VAL A 453 10.04 -5.64 19.64
N MET A 454 11.23 -6.10 19.26
CA MET A 454 11.88 -7.28 19.82
C MET A 454 13.18 -6.88 20.52
N THR A 455 13.39 -7.40 21.73
CA THR A 455 14.60 -7.15 22.52
C THR A 455 15.54 -8.35 22.43
N LEU A 456 16.79 -8.10 22.08
CA LEU A 456 17.85 -9.10 22.19
C LEU A 456 18.51 -8.99 23.55
N SER A 457 18.79 -10.13 24.18
CA SER A 457 19.52 -10.20 25.44
C SER A 457 20.87 -10.88 25.23
N GLU A 458 21.71 -10.88 26.28
CA GLU A 458 22.95 -11.67 26.26
C GLU A 458 22.69 -13.19 26.18
N GLU A 459 21.45 -13.62 26.43
CA GLU A 459 21.03 -15.03 26.38
C GLU A 459 20.44 -15.44 25.02
N THR A 460 20.19 -14.48 24.12
CA THR A 460 19.64 -14.77 22.80
C THR A 460 20.61 -15.61 21.97
N SER A 461 20.13 -16.74 21.44
CA SER A 461 20.89 -17.62 20.55
C SER A 461 20.67 -17.24 19.09
N PHE A 462 21.75 -16.95 18.36
CA PHE A 462 21.70 -16.79 16.91
C PHE A 462 21.92 -18.14 16.22
N ASP A 463 21.05 -18.49 15.28
CA ASP A 463 21.20 -19.68 14.46
C ASP A 463 22.41 -19.54 13.52
N GLU A 464 23.30 -20.54 13.52
CA GLU A 464 24.47 -20.62 12.63
C GLU A 464 24.10 -20.82 11.15
N GLU A 465 22.86 -21.23 10.85
CA GLU A 465 22.33 -21.32 9.49
C GLU A 465 21.92 -19.95 8.92
N GLY A 466 21.80 -18.91 9.75
CA GLY A 466 21.51 -17.55 9.32
C GLY A 466 22.73 -16.83 8.72
N ASP A 467 22.46 -15.78 7.94
CA ASP A 467 23.48 -14.94 7.31
C ASP A 467 24.19 -14.00 8.30
N LEU A 468 23.46 -13.55 9.33
CA LEU A 468 23.92 -12.53 10.29
C LEU A 468 23.88 -13.09 11.71
N THR A 469 24.92 -12.79 12.49
CA THR A 469 25.12 -13.40 13.82
C THR A 469 25.08 -12.41 14.99
N SER A 470 24.67 -11.16 14.73
CA SER A 470 24.56 -10.13 15.77
C SER A 470 23.57 -9.03 15.36
N LEU A 471 23.17 -8.20 16.33
CA LEU A 471 22.35 -7.02 16.09
C LEU A 471 23.10 -5.95 15.29
N GLU A 472 24.41 -5.79 15.55
CA GLU A 472 25.29 -4.92 14.78
C GLU A 472 25.36 -5.34 13.31
N ALA A 473 25.38 -6.65 13.04
CA ALA A 473 25.33 -7.18 11.68
C ALA A 473 23.98 -6.88 11.00
N MET A 474 22.86 -6.95 11.74
CA MET A 474 21.55 -6.57 11.23
C MET A 474 21.51 -5.09 10.82
N ASP A 475 21.99 -4.20 11.69
CA ASP A 475 22.04 -2.76 11.42
C ASP A 475 22.92 -2.47 10.18
N GLY A 476 24.11 -3.08 10.11
CA GLY A 476 25.00 -2.91 8.98
C GLY A 476 24.43 -3.40 7.65
N ALA A 477 23.69 -4.52 7.65
CA ALA A 477 23.01 -5.02 6.47
C ALA A 477 21.88 -4.08 6.00
N ILE A 478 21.09 -3.54 6.92
CA ILE A 478 20.04 -2.55 6.60
C ILE A 478 20.68 -1.28 6.04
N ALA A 479 21.75 -0.78 6.67
CA ALA A 479 22.49 0.39 6.21
C ALA A 479 23.12 0.19 4.82
N ALA A 480 23.51 -1.05 4.48
CA ALA A 480 24.01 -1.42 3.16
C ALA A 480 22.91 -1.50 2.08
N GLY A 481 21.63 -1.40 2.47
CA GLY A 481 20.47 -1.41 1.60
C GLY A 481 19.81 -2.78 1.44
N ASP A 482 20.14 -3.76 2.28
CA ASP A 482 19.58 -5.10 2.19
C ASP A 482 18.23 -5.22 2.90
N VAL A 483 17.42 -6.18 2.42
CA VAL A 483 16.24 -6.66 3.12
C VAL A 483 16.67 -7.67 4.17
N VAL A 484 16.53 -7.34 5.45
CA VAL A 484 16.77 -8.27 6.55
C VAL A 484 15.44 -8.91 6.96
N THR A 485 15.41 -10.23 7.01
CA THR A 485 14.28 -11.04 7.50
C THR A 485 14.74 -11.89 8.67
N VAL A 486 13.85 -12.07 9.64
CA VAL A 486 14.12 -12.88 10.83
C VAL A 486 13.03 -13.92 11.01
N GLU A 487 13.39 -15.04 11.60
CA GLU A 487 12.50 -16.07 12.12
C GLU A 487 13.10 -16.58 13.44
N GLY A 488 12.30 -16.95 14.42
CA GLY A 488 12.82 -17.39 15.72
C GLY A 488 11.76 -17.51 16.80
N LEU A 489 12.22 -17.69 18.04
CA LEU A 489 11.37 -17.83 19.22
C LEU A 489 11.54 -16.62 20.14
N ALA A 490 10.44 -16.08 20.65
CA ALA A 490 10.44 -15.02 21.65
C ALA A 490 9.45 -15.32 22.77
N GLU A 491 9.77 -14.85 23.97
CA GLU A 491 8.88 -14.85 25.13
C GLU A 491 8.48 -13.43 25.49
N LYS A 492 7.26 -13.27 25.99
CA LYS A 492 6.75 -12.00 26.47
C LYS A 492 6.89 -11.90 27.98
N ASP A 493 7.42 -10.78 28.44
CA ASP A 493 7.45 -10.49 29.87
C ASP A 493 6.04 -10.09 30.35
N PRO A 494 5.41 -10.84 31.26
CA PRO A 494 4.05 -10.55 31.72
C PRO A 494 3.95 -9.31 32.65
N GLU A 495 5.08 -8.80 33.15
CA GLU A 495 5.15 -7.60 33.99
C GLU A 495 5.41 -6.33 33.17
N THR A 496 6.12 -6.45 32.03
CA THR A 496 6.50 -5.30 31.19
C THR A 496 5.86 -5.27 29.81
N GLY A 497 5.31 -6.39 29.34
CA GLY A 497 4.74 -6.55 27.99
C GLY A 497 5.78 -6.57 26.87
N ALA A 498 7.07 -6.54 27.21
CA ALA A 498 8.16 -6.52 26.24
C ALA A 498 8.46 -7.93 25.70
N TRP A 499 8.78 -8.02 24.42
CA TRP A 499 9.25 -9.27 23.79
C TRP A 499 10.76 -9.42 23.98
N THR A 500 11.17 -10.57 24.51
CA THR A 500 12.57 -10.99 24.62
C THR A 500 12.81 -12.18 23.71
N VAL A 501 13.76 -12.04 22.80
CA VAL A 501 14.10 -13.08 21.83
C VAL A 501 14.96 -14.15 22.48
N LEU A 502 14.55 -15.40 22.35
CA LEU A 502 15.26 -16.58 22.85
C LEU A 502 16.19 -17.17 21.79
N GLU A 503 15.66 -17.37 20.58
CA GLU A 503 16.39 -17.89 19.43
C GLU A 503 16.02 -17.08 18.18
N ILE A 504 17.00 -16.83 17.31
CA ILE A 504 16.78 -16.06 16.09
C ILE A 504 17.68 -16.53 14.96
N ARG A 505 17.08 -16.79 13.81
CA ARG A 505 17.76 -16.87 12.53
C ARG A 505 17.54 -15.58 11.77
N VAL A 506 18.65 -14.97 11.35
CA VAL A 506 18.63 -13.72 10.61
C VAL A 506 19.16 -13.96 9.21
N ASN A 507 18.31 -13.75 8.21
CA ASN A 507 18.67 -13.84 6.80
C ASN A 507 18.66 -12.44 6.20
N ALA A 508 19.52 -12.20 5.22
CA ALA A 508 19.56 -10.91 4.56
C ALA A 508 19.65 -11.08 3.05
N SER A 509 18.94 -10.23 2.31
CA SER A 509 18.87 -10.34 0.86
C SER A 509 20.24 -10.11 0.23
N GLY A 510 20.53 -10.91 -0.78
CA GLY A 510 21.73 -10.81 -1.59
C GLY A 510 22.61 -12.01 -1.35
N GLU A 511 22.88 -12.74 -2.43
CA GLU A 511 23.84 -13.83 -2.40
C GLU A 511 25.25 -13.25 -2.59
N ASP A 512 26.22 -13.88 -1.95
CA ASP A 512 27.63 -13.73 -2.33
C ASP A 512 27.75 -13.94 -3.84
N GLY A 513 28.42 -13.01 -4.54
CA GLY A 513 28.51 -13.14 -5.97
C GLY A 513 28.80 -11.88 -6.75
N GLU A 514 28.47 -11.98 -8.04
CA GLU A 514 28.68 -10.93 -9.02
C GLU A 514 27.77 -9.74 -8.72
N PHE A 515 28.36 -8.55 -8.74
CA PHE A 515 27.63 -7.30 -8.73
C PHE A 515 28.13 -6.40 -9.86
N GLY A 516 27.30 -5.45 -10.26
CA GLY A 516 27.73 -4.43 -11.18
C GLY A 516 26.79 -3.24 -11.18
N GLY A 517 27.30 -2.09 -11.61
CA GLY A 517 26.50 -0.89 -11.70
C GLY A 517 27.33 0.39 -11.81
N ARG A 518 26.62 1.51 -11.95
CA ARG A 518 27.23 2.83 -11.93
C ARG A 518 27.46 3.28 -10.50
N VAL A 519 28.66 3.77 -10.20
CA VAL A 519 28.98 4.36 -8.91
C VAL A 519 28.34 5.75 -8.81
N GLU A 520 27.66 5.99 -7.69
CA GLU A 520 27.04 7.26 -7.33
C GLU A 520 27.95 8.12 -6.45
N SER A 521 28.58 7.51 -5.44
CA SER A 521 29.47 8.19 -4.50
C SER A 521 30.57 7.26 -3.99
N VAL A 522 31.66 7.86 -3.50
CA VAL A 522 32.79 7.19 -2.85
C VAL A 522 33.07 7.90 -1.54
N ASP A 523 33.22 7.15 -0.45
CA ASP A 523 33.63 7.63 0.87
C ASP A 523 35.02 7.05 1.20
N LEU A 524 36.03 7.91 1.14
CA LEU A 524 37.42 7.52 1.40
C LEU A 524 37.72 7.32 2.89
N GLU A 525 36.94 7.93 3.79
CA GLU A 525 37.13 7.77 5.23
C GLU A 525 36.52 6.45 5.71
N ALA A 526 35.34 6.11 5.20
CA ALA A 526 34.70 4.83 5.46
C ALA A 526 35.31 3.66 4.64
N GLY A 527 36.02 3.97 3.54
CA GLY A 527 36.55 2.95 2.63
C GLY A 527 35.46 2.29 1.79
N THR A 528 34.39 3.02 1.46
CA THR A 528 33.21 2.49 0.78
C THR A 528 32.89 3.21 -0.52
N PHE A 529 32.08 2.59 -1.37
CA PHE A 529 31.40 3.25 -2.48
C PHE A 529 29.94 2.81 -2.57
N THR A 530 29.10 3.69 -3.12
CA THR A 530 27.66 3.47 -3.29
C THR A 530 27.34 3.39 -4.76
N LEU A 531 26.60 2.36 -5.17
CA LEU A 531 26.05 2.24 -6.51
C LEU A 531 24.76 3.05 -6.65
N LYS A 532 24.41 3.41 -7.89
CA LYS A 532 23.12 4.03 -8.23
C LYS A 532 21.90 3.19 -7.86
N SER A 533 22.09 1.89 -7.59
CA SER A 533 21.04 1.01 -7.06
C SER A 533 20.81 1.18 -5.55
N GLY A 534 21.66 1.96 -4.86
CA GLY A 534 21.65 2.12 -3.40
C GLY A 534 22.62 1.18 -2.67
N LYS A 535 23.10 0.11 -3.32
CA LYS A 535 24.02 -0.87 -2.69
C LYS A 535 25.34 -0.20 -2.29
N ILE A 536 25.73 -0.36 -1.03
CA ILE A 536 27.00 0.13 -0.48
C ILE A 536 27.98 -1.04 -0.38
N LEU A 537 29.21 -0.85 -0.88
CA LEU A 537 30.27 -1.84 -0.81
C LEU A 537 31.50 -1.27 -0.13
N THR A 538 32.10 -2.07 0.75
CA THR A 538 33.31 -1.77 1.50
C THR A 538 34.51 -2.42 0.82
N LEU A 539 35.62 -1.69 0.77
CA LEU A 539 36.90 -2.22 0.35
C LEU A 539 37.78 -2.46 1.57
N ASP A 540 38.41 -3.62 1.61
CA ASP A 540 39.36 -3.98 2.66
C ASP A 540 40.76 -4.24 2.07
N GLU A 541 41.68 -4.72 2.90
CA GLU A 541 43.03 -5.07 2.45
C GLU A 541 43.05 -6.28 1.49
N GLY A 542 41.95 -7.05 1.41
CA GLY A 542 41.77 -8.20 0.54
C GLY A 542 41.18 -7.88 -0.83
N THR A 543 40.54 -6.72 -1.01
CA THR A 543 39.96 -6.29 -2.29
C THR A 543 41.02 -6.20 -3.39
N THR A 544 40.77 -6.87 -4.52
CA THR A 544 41.65 -6.84 -5.70
C THR A 544 41.01 -6.03 -6.83
N PHE A 545 41.71 -4.99 -7.30
CA PHE A 545 41.37 -4.30 -8.54
C PHE A 545 41.98 -5.05 -9.73
N LEU A 546 41.15 -5.41 -10.71
CA LEU A 546 41.56 -6.14 -11.91
C LEU A 546 42.36 -5.23 -12.85
N GLU A 547 43.46 -5.75 -13.40
CA GLU A 547 44.36 -5.00 -14.29
C GLU A 547 43.69 -4.60 -15.62
N GLU A 548 42.59 -5.27 -15.98
CA GLU A 548 41.76 -4.93 -17.15
C GLU A 548 40.94 -3.65 -16.96
N GLY A 549 40.80 -3.14 -15.74
CA GLY A 549 40.05 -1.92 -15.44
C GLY A 549 40.85 -0.63 -15.65
N ASP A 550 40.14 0.48 -15.82
CA ASP A 550 40.69 1.82 -15.96
C ASP A 550 41.25 2.37 -14.64
N LEU A 551 40.68 1.97 -13.51
CA LEU A 551 41.01 2.50 -12.17
C LEU A 551 41.47 1.39 -11.22
N ALA A 552 42.55 1.64 -10.49
CA ALA A 552 43.22 0.64 -9.64
C ALA A 552 43.10 0.92 -8.12
N SER A 553 42.25 1.86 -7.70
CA SER A 553 42.05 2.20 -6.29
C SER A 553 40.76 2.99 -6.04
N LEU A 554 40.31 3.03 -4.78
CA LEU A 554 39.17 3.82 -4.33
C LEU A 554 39.41 5.34 -4.50
N ASP A 555 40.63 5.82 -4.21
CA ASP A 555 41.03 7.21 -4.48
C ASP A 555 40.89 7.58 -5.96
N ALA A 556 41.27 6.67 -6.87
CA ALA A 556 41.11 6.87 -8.30
C ALA A 556 39.63 6.93 -8.72
N MET A 557 38.76 6.10 -8.12
CA MET A 557 37.30 6.16 -8.33
C MET A 557 36.71 7.50 -7.87
N ALA A 558 37.09 7.97 -6.68
CA ALA A 558 36.66 9.27 -6.17
C ALA A 558 37.11 10.42 -7.09
N GLY A 559 38.37 10.37 -7.55
CA GLY A 559 38.92 11.34 -8.49
C GLY A 559 38.16 11.40 -9.82
N ALA A 560 37.84 10.24 -10.40
CA ALA A 560 37.06 10.14 -11.64
C ALA A 560 35.63 10.71 -11.48
N LEU A 561 34.94 10.36 -10.38
CA LEU A 561 33.61 10.93 -10.09
C LEU A 561 33.67 12.45 -9.88
N ALA A 562 34.67 12.96 -9.16
CA ALA A 562 34.87 14.39 -8.97
C ALA A 562 35.17 15.13 -10.28
N ALA A 563 35.85 14.46 -11.23
CA ALA A 563 36.05 14.94 -12.59
C ALA A 563 34.77 14.89 -13.44
N GLY A 564 33.68 14.33 -12.91
CA GLY A 564 32.40 14.20 -13.62
C GLY A 564 32.36 13.04 -14.60
N ASP A 565 33.28 12.09 -14.48
CA ASP A 565 33.22 10.84 -15.24
C ASP A 565 32.10 9.94 -14.74
N VAL A 566 31.64 9.07 -15.62
CA VAL A 566 30.78 7.96 -15.23
C VAL A 566 31.69 6.80 -14.89
N VAL A 567 31.69 6.41 -13.62
CA VAL A 567 32.40 5.22 -13.15
C VAL A 567 31.40 4.07 -13.10
N THR A 568 31.71 2.98 -13.78
CA THR A 568 31.00 1.70 -13.68
C THR A 568 31.91 0.67 -13.04
N VAL A 569 31.32 -0.20 -12.23
CA VAL A 569 32.04 -1.31 -11.61
C VAL A 569 31.32 -2.60 -11.92
N GLU A 570 32.08 -3.66 -12.11
CA GLU A 570 31.64 -5.05 -12.09
C GLU A 570 32.60 -5.81 -11.17
N GLY A 571 32.13 -6.78 -10.41
CA GLY A 571 32.98 -7.41 -9.42
C GLY A 571 32.33 -8.53 -8.64
N MET A 572 33.06 -9.06 -7.68
CA MET A 572 32.59 -10.06 -6.73
C MET A 572 32.52 -9.43 -5.34
N ALA A 573 31.45 -9.69 -4.60
CA ALA A 573 31.34 -9.28 -3.20
C ALA A 573 30.86 -10.44 -2.34
N THR A 574 31.34 -10.46 -1.10
CA THR A 574 30.92 -11.39 -0.05
C THR A 574 30.37 -10.61 1.12
N LYS A 575 29.35 -11.15 1.79
CA LYS A 575 28.80 -10.50 2.97
C LYS A 575 29.59 -10.88 4.23
N ASP A 576 29.94 -9.89 5.02
CA ASP A 576 30.56 -10.09 6.33
C ASP A 576 29.46 -10.38 7.37
N SER A 577 29.48 -11.56 7.98
CA SER A 577 28.43 -12.00 8.90
C SER A 577 28.50 -11.37 10.30
N GLU A 578 29.62 -10.72 10.65
CA GLU A 578 29.80 -10.04 11.93
C GLU A 578 29.33 -8.57 11.86
N THR A 579 29.47 -7.94 10.69
CA THR A 579 29.17 -6.51 10.47
C THR A 579 28.01 -6.27 9.51
N GLY A 580 27.55 -7.29 8.79
CA GLY A 580 26.51 -7.18 7.76
C GLY A 580 26.95 -6.43 6.50
N ALA A 581 28.19 -5.95 6.44
CA ALA A 581 28.69 -5.16 5.32
C ALA A 581 29.00 -6.03 4.10
N TRP A 582 28.74 -5.50 2.90
CA TRP A 582 29.24 -6.09 1.66
C TRP A 582 30.73 -5.77 1.48
N ILE A 583 31.58 -6.79 1.46
CA ILE A 583 33.01 -6.65 1.19
C ILE A 583 33.28 -7.00 -0.27
N ALA A 584 33.74 -6.03 -1.05
CA ALA A 584 34.17 -6.28 -2.42
C ALA A 584 35.47 -7.10 -2.42
N THR A 585 35.49 -8.23 -3.11
CA THR A 585 36.67 -9.10 -3.22
C THR A 585 37.42 -8.87 -4.52
N GLU A 586 36.70 -8.65 -5.63
CA GLU A 586 37.28 -8.35 -6.94
C GLU A 586 36.53 -7.19 -7.61
N LEU A 587 37.25 -6.28 -8.26
CA LEU A 587 36.71 -5.08 -8.91
C LEU A 587 37.30 -4.86 -10.30
N LEU A 588 36.46 -4.92 -11.33
CA LEU A 588 36.69 -4.32 -12.63
C LEU A 588 36.05 -2.92 -12.62
N VAL A 589 36.86 -1.88 -12.67
CA VAL A 589 36.38 -0.50 -12.66
C VAL A 589 36.63 0.15 -14.01
N GLU A 590 35.56 0.56 -14.69
CA GLU A 590 35.60 1.21 -15.99
C GLU A 590 35.09 2.65 -15.90
N THR A 591 35.57 3.49 -16.81
CA THR A 591 35.11 4.86 -16.98
C THR A 591 34.59 5.08 -18.40
N ASN A 592 33.53 5.87 -18.57
CA ASN A 592 32.96 6.13 -19.91
C ASN A 592 33.84 6.98 -20.84
N GLY A 593 35.05 7.36 -20.41
CA GLY A 593 36.03 7.99 -21.27
C GLY A 593 37.00 6.93 -21.76
N GLU A 594 36.80 6.43 -22.99
CA GLU A 594 37.83 5.64 -23.68
C GLU A 594 39.18 6.39 -23.53
N ASP A 595 40.13 5.79 -22.82
CA ASP A 595 41.51 6.25 -22.69
C ASP A 595 41.71 7.73 -22.29
N GLY A 596 40.83 8.29 -21.44
CA GLY A 596 40.94 9.68 -21.00
C GLY A 596 40.45 10.72 -22.01
N GLU A 597 39.70 10.33 -23.04
CA GLU A 597 39.05 11.28 -23.94
C GLU A 597 38.05 12.17 -23.19
N PHE A 598 38.12 13.48 -23.45
CA PHE A 598 37.10 14.43 -23.03
C PHE A 598 36.60 15.26 -24.21
N GLY A 599 35.34 15.69 -24.15
CA GLY A 599 34.78 16.60 -25.14
C GLY A 599 33.53 17.28 -24.64
N GLY A 600 33.30 18.51 -25.09
CA GLY A 600 32.12 19.26 -24.70
C GLY A 600 32.20 20.76 -24.97
N ARG A 601 31.11 21.46 -24.67
CA ARG A 601 31.10 22.92 -24.71
C ARG A 601 31.70 23.48 -23.42
N VAL A 602 32.61 24.45 -23.53
CA VAL A 602 33.17 25.17 -22.39
C VAL A 602 32.14 26.15 -21.82
N ALA A 603 31.90 26.05 -20.52
CA ALA A 603 31.06 26.94 -19.74
C ALA A 603 31.84 28.12 -19.15
N SER A 604 33.03 27.87 -18.60
CA SER A 604 33.90 28.89 -18.00
C SER A 604 35.38 28.52 -18.13
N VAL A 605 36.25 29.52 -18.01
CA VAL A 605 37.70 29.36 -17.97
C VAL A 605 38.23 30.18 -16.80
N ASP A 606 39.07 29.58 -15.97
CA ASP A 606 39.78 30.22 -14.87
C ASP A 606 41.29 30.14 -15.12
N THR A 607 41.86 31.25 -15.59
CA THR A 607 43.28 31.32 -15.93
C THR A 607 44.18 31.44 -14.70
N GLU A 608 43.65 31.84 -13.54
CA GLU A 608 44.42 31.89 -12.29
C GLU A 608 44.54 30.49 -11.68
N ALA A 609 43.46 29.72 -11.72
CA ALA A 609 43.45 28.32 -11.28
C ALA A 609 44.06 27.35 -12.30
N GLY A 610 44.22 27.77 -13.57
CA GLY A 610 44.70 26.90 -14.64
C GLY A 610 43.67 25.86 -15.07
N THR A 611 42.37 26.20 -15.01
CA THR A 611 41.28 25.25 -15.29
C THR A 611 40.26 25.78 -16.28
N PHE A 612 39.48 24.89 -16.88
CA PHE A 612 38.25 25.24 -17.56
C PHE A 612 37.12 24.27 -17.23
N THR A 613 35.88 24.74 -17.25
CA THR A 613 34.70 23.96 -16.92
C THR A 613 33.86 23.72 -18.17
N LEU A 614 33.43 22.49 -18.40
CA LEU A 614 32.48 22.11 -19.44
C LEU A 614 31.03 22.36 -18.99
N GLN A 615 30.08 22.43 -19.94
CA GLN A 615 28.66 22.64 -19.62
C GLN A 615 28.02 21.50 -18.82
N ASN A 616 28.61 20.31 -18.82
CA ASN A 616 28.20 19.21 -17.94
C ASN A 616 28.77 19.35 -16.51
N GLY A 617 29.47 20.44 -16.20
CA GLY A 617 30.04 20.71 -14.88
C GLY A 617 31.48 20.22 -14.68
N ARG A 618 32.00 19.39 -15.59
CA ARG A 618 33.36 18.83 -15.52
C ARG A 618 34.41 19.94 -15.54
N VAL A 619 35.28 19.98 -14.54
CA VAL A 619 36.42 20.90 -14.44
C VAL A 619 37.68 20.17 -14.88
N LEU A 620 38.44 20.78 -15.79
CA LEU A 620 39.62 20.20 -16.41
C LEU A 620 40.83 21.09 -16.13
N THR A 621 41.89 20.50 -15.58
CA THR A 621 43.12 21.20 -15.21
C THR A 621 44.13 21.16 -16.36
N VAL A 622 44.60 22.33 -16.76
CA VAL A 622 45.62 22.52 -17.79
C VAL A 622 46.91 22.89 -17.09
N THR A 623 47.98 22.17 -17.41
CA THR A 623 49.32 22.45 -16.87
C THR A 623 50.19 23.11 -17.93
N GLY A 624 51.42 23.46 -17.54
CA GLY A 624 52.43 23.91 -18.50
C GLY A 624 52.84 22.84 -19.52
N GLU A 625 52.43 21.58 -19.33
CA GLU A 625 52.74 20.46 -20.22
C GLU A 625 51.59 20.12 -21.19
N THR A 626 50.39 20.70 -20.99
CA THR A 626 49.24 20.49 -21.87
C THR A 626 49.52 20.96 -23.30
N ALA A 627 49.34 20.08 -24.27
CA ALA A 627 49.48 20.38 -25.68
C ALA A 627 48.17 20.95 -26.27
N PHE A 628 48.16 22.24 -26.60
CA PHE A 628 47.07 22.83 -27.39
C PHE A 628 47.29 22.54 -28.88
N ASP A 629 46.26 22.08 -29.58
CA ASP A 629 46.31 21.91 -31.03
C ASP A 629 46.57 23.27 -31.72
N GLU A 630 47.69 23.37 -32.43
CA GLU A 630 48.09 24.58 -33.16
C GLU A 630 47.10 24.96 -34.28
N ASP A 631 46.33 23.98 -34.79
CA ASP A 631 45.28 24.19 -35.79
C ASP A 631 43.93 24.59 -35.17
N GLY A 632 43.84 24.66 -33.83
CA GLY A 632 42.67 25.08 -33.07
C GLY A 632 42.40 26.59 -33.10
N ASP A 633 41.18 26.99 -32.70
CA ASP A 633 40.78 28.40 -32.58
C ASP A 633 41.33 29.09 -31.31
N ALA A 634 41.96 28.34 -30.41
CA ALA A 634 42.64 28.84 -29.21
C ALA A 634 43.85 27.96 -28.89
N THR A 635 44.97 28.58 -28.53
CA THR A 635 46.27 27.90 -28.29
C THR A 635 46.73 27.97 -26.84
N SER A 636 45.88 28.50 -25.95
CA SER A 636 46.14 28.65 -24.52
C SER A 636 44.83 28.87 -23.76
N LEU A 637 44.86 28.74 -22.42
CA LEU A 637 43.72 29.12 -21.57
C LEU A 637 43.36 30.61 -21.71
N ASP A 638 44.34 31.50 -21.85
CA ASP A 638 44.10 32.93 -22.06
C ASP A 638 43.34 33.20 -23.37
N ASP A 639 43.65 32.45 -24.44
CA ASP A 639 42.92 32.52 -25.71
C ASP A 639 41.47 32.04 -25.54
N MET A 640 41.26 30.95 -24.79
CA MET A 640 39.92 30.42 -24.48
C MET A 640 39.11 31.43 -23.66
N ALA A 641 39.69 32.00 -22.61
CA ALA A 641 39.05 33.01 -21.76
C ALA A 641 38.67 34.25 -22.58
N THR A 642 39.58 34.72 -23.44
CA THR A 642 39.31 35.85 -24.35
C THR A 642 38.15 35.52 -25.30
N ALA A 643 38.16 34.33 -25.91
CA ALA A 643 37.13 33.89 -26.84
C ALA A 643 35.73 33.82 -26.21
N LEU A 644 35.65 33.30 -24.97
CA LEU A 644 34.39 33.27 -24.20
C LEU A 644 33.95 34.68 -23.79
N GLY A 645 34.88 35.54 -23.37
CA GLY A 645 34.60 36.93 -23.00
C GLY A 645 34.05 37.79 -24.16
N GLU A 646 34.43 37.46 -25.40
CA GLU A 646 33.88 38.05 -26.62
C GLU A 646 32.45 37.55 -26.96
N GLY A 647 31.88 36.63 -26.16
CA GLY A 647 30.59 36.00 -26.42
C GLY A 647 30.67 34.79 -27.36
N GLY A 648 31.87 34.31 -27.67
CA GLY A 648 32.09 33.09 -28.42
C GLY A 648 31.61 31.85 -27.66
N LYS A 649 31.26 30.79 -28.39
CA LYS A 649 30.97 29.47 -27.82
C LYS A 649 32.12 28.55 -28.20
N LEU A 650 32.78 27.95 -27.21
CA LEU A 650 33.90 27.02 -27.45
C LEU A 650 33.42 25.59 -27.27
N ASN A 651 33.74 24.73 -28.23
CA ASN A 651 33.72 23.29 -28.04
C ASN A 651 35.16 22.81 -27.95
N VAL A 652 35.45 21.93 -27.02
CA VAL A 652 36.75 21.30 -26.86
C VAL A 652 36.63 19.79 -27.02
N SER A 653 37.73 19.19 -27.44
CA SER A 653 37.95 17.75 -27.44
C SER A 653 39.44 17.48 -27.21
N GLY A 654 39.79 16.43 -26.49
CA GLY A 654 41.19 16.07 -26.22
C GLY A 654 41.31 14.84 -25.34
N MET A 655 42.52 14.57 -24.89
CA MET A 655 42.92 13.47 -24.03
C MET A 655 43.38 14.04 -22.69
N MET A 656 43.08 13.31 -21.63
CA MET A 656 43.69 13.48 -20.33
C MET A 656 44.78 12.42 -20.13
N ALA A 657 45.73 12.72 -19.27
CA ALA A 657 46.68 11.75 -18.74
C ALA A 657 46.68 11.86 -17.21
N GLN A 658 46.75 10.71 -16.56
CA GLN A 658 46.91 10.67 -15.11
C GLN A 658 48.34 11.05 -14.75
N ASP A 659 48.51 11.99 -13.83
CA ASP A 659 49.78 12.31 -13.22
C ASP A 659 50.25 11.10 -12.41
N ALA A 660 51.45 10.59 -12.73
CA ALA A 660 51.96 9.37 -12.12
C ALA A 660 52.33 9.54 -10.63
N ASP A 661 52.54 10.77 -10.16
CA ASP A 661 52.94 11.06 -8.79
C ASP A 661 51.73 11.40 -7.90
N THR A 662 50.69 12.05 -8.45
CA THR A 662 49.51 12.49 -7.67
C THR A 662 48.24 11.68 -7.96
N GLY A 663 48.17 10.95 -9.07
CA GLY A 663 46.96 10.29 -9.52
C GLY A 663 45.90 11.24 -10.10
N GLU A 664 46.18 12.54 -10.19
CA GLU A 664 45.25 13.53 -10.74
C GLU A 664 45.17 13.41 -12.27
N TRP A 665 43.95 13.48 -12.83
CA TRP A 665 43.77 13.55 -14.27
C TRP A 665 44.02 14.97 -14.78
N LEU A 666 45.04 15.13 -15.61
CA LEU A 666 45.45 16.40 -16.20
C LEU A 666 45.20 16.39 -17.71
N VAL A 667 44.86 17.54 -18.28
CA VAL A 667 44.68 17.64 -19.74
C VAL A 667 46.03 17.44 -20.43
N ALA A 668 46.16 16.36 -21.19
CA ALA A 668 47.38 16.04 -21.93
C ALA A 668 47.41 16.77 -23.27
N ASP A 669 46.31 16.73 -24.01
CA ASP A 669 46.11 17.53 -25.22
C ASP A 669 44.69 18.09 -25.31
N VAL A 670 44.55 19.21 -26.02
CA VAL A 670 43.26 19.86 -26.19
C VAL A 670 43.16 20.57 -27.53
N THR A 671 42.09 20.24 -28.26
CA THR A 671 41.66 20.94 -29.47
C THR A 671 40.48 21.84 -29.13
N VAL A 672 40.59 23.14 -29.41
CA VAL A 672 39.53 24.12 -29.16
C VAL A 672 38.93 24.59 -30.49
N LYS A 673 37.60 24.55 -30.62
CA LYS A 673 36.86 25.05 -31.80
C LYS A 673 35.77 26.03 -31.39
N ARG A 674 35.78 27.23 -31.98
CA ARG A 674 34.70 28.22 -31.86
C ARG A 674 33.50 27.75 -32.68
N THR A 675 32.33 27.67 -32.06
CA THR A 675 31.07 27.30 -32.71
C THR A 675 30.06 28.46 -32.72
N GLY A 676 29.87 29.06 -33.88
CA GLY A 676 28.95 30.19 -34.07
C GLY A 676 29.67 31.41 -34.64
N LYS A 677 28.91 32.27 -35.34
CA LYS A 677 29.44 33.56 -35.81
C LYS A 677 29.57 34.50 -34.59
N PRO A 678 30.67 35.25 -34.46
CA PRO A 678 30.81 36.28 -33.44
C PRO A 678 29.70 37.33 -33.54
#